data_AF-A0A961V7S3-F1
#
_entry.id   AF-A0A961V7S3-F1
#
_cell.length_a   1.000
_cell.length_b   1.000
_cell.length_c   1.000
_cell.angle_alpha   90.00
_cell.angle_beta   90.00
_cell.angle_gamma   90.00
#
_symmetry.space_group_name_H-M   'P 1'
#
loop_
_entity.id
_entity.type
_entity.pdbx_description
1 polymer ?
#
loop_
_entity_poly.entity_id
_entity_poly.type
_entity_poly.pdbx_seq_one_letter_code
_entity_poly.pdbx_strand_id
1 'polypeptide(L)'
;MTDLPTTLTDGSGIFVWDVATNGSINDGTSDAFDTGFALSGYSNPNADPNEATPELGGRQLRLGTATIGSFDVTRSIYVPDTPGAGWARFMETVTNTSGSSQVYTLTIQTNLGSDSATSILDTSSGDTTFTTADTYLMTDDSVDGNGGAGSDTDPVVIQYFGNGRLLPDSVTAPNPNGFDTYTYNLTIGAGETVRFLSFGSQNLNRADADADLAFFKTADEALFFGMSEAELETVVNFGGPNLGTGGNDTLIGTFDGETIQGLGGNDLIFARDGTDIIYGGSGDDDIDAGNGSDKVVGGTGNDRIDGGAGNDSIYWNYGDGFDTIDGGADGDILYVGGDASVGNQISITANGSRVNVSWLNLGHYQLDIVNAETIEIHGGADADNVFGGVGLTGLASFVLYGEGGVDTLFGTDTVDTIYGGAGNDIIDAAGGDDIIHADGDNDRISGGAGFDTVIVDLVPATPGTISIDPNSSGRITLSTTALGTKQDIDTVERIELKGGAAGDIFVSSSTFGTSGLQELKIEGGGGGDTITTQSTYDTIKGGAGKDTINAGDGDDVIIIGEGDDLDDIDGGGNAFSGDTLDLSGIMAINGGVTIDTDLAPNANMTMSSLTGSVTGIETIIGSQGDDFIRYEQGAFEHLKVEGGEGSDTIEIEEGDNANGDLGDDTIFHKQTADPFFAGGTVDGGGGSDTLDFSLRTKSGISVGVGGSVATDITTGFIVTFVLDIDNIVGTDMDDSLFGDPSAAPGAFLDGRGGDDILFDVSPVGLTLIGGDGNDIYQVFSPFTVVSETGTGNDTVKSAYDFVLAPGMKVETLETDGSVGFANINLTGNERAQTINGNAGNNVLTGGGAGDVLNGGGGSDTASYAGSATGVNVQLQYNVAAGGEAAGDTLTSIENLDGSNQNDTLIGNPGANRLVGNSGNDVLKGLNGADQLLGGGGDDWLYVDSLDTQAHGGTGTDRLVVTNGNGVTNAVGAKSIEIATGNAGNDIFDGTGATEKLTLTGRGGNDVLTGGDGDDFLFGDSGADELRGGGGLDRLYVDENDTVIDGGAGDEDRVFVKQLASATTGVTIDMNASHVEIAYGNLNNDSFDGSGSTVALTLFGRQGQDTLIGGSANDRLYGDNNDAAAGDILNGGAGNDFLRGGVNGAGGFAERDQFVFNDDWGNDRIFDFANNGAEKIDFNTITGITQLSDLTITDGAGFALISYHDAVGGWDASVRVDGVMAAQLQNNDFIFV
;
A
#
# COMPACT_ATOMS: atom_id res chain seq x y z
N MET A 1 -35.10 21.01 -1.37
CA MET A 1 -36.36 21.13 -0.59
C MET A 1 -36.38 19.90 0.32
N THR A 2 -36.62 19.92 1.63
CA THR A 2 -36.93 20.95 2.66
C THR A 2 -36.78 20.27 4.05
N ASP A 3 -36.37 20.87 5.17
CA ASP A 3 -35.84 22.20 5.50
C ASP A 3 -35.13 22.18 6.89
N LEU A 4 -34.46 23.28 7.28
CA LEU A 4 -33.92 23.57 8.64
C LEU A 4 -34.96 24.37 9.46
N PRO A 5 -34.90 24.54 10.83
CA PRO A 5 -33.70 24.59 11.69
C PRO A 5 -33.82 24.09 13.19
N THR A 6 -32.79 24.37 14.01
CA THR A 6 -32.69 24.39 15.51
C THR A 6 -32.60 23.03 16.26
N THR A 7 -31.75 22.80 17.31
CA THR A 7 -30.78 23.64 18.06
C THR A 7 -29.73 22.83 18.87
N LEU A 8 -28.48 23.31 18.91
CA LEU A 8 -27.47 23.33 20.01
C LEU A 8 -27.11 22.08 20.88
N THR A 9 -25.80 21.74 20.84
CA THR A 9 -24.92 21.19 21.92
C THR A 9 -25.26 19.81 22.52
N ASP A 10 -24.31 18.96 22.92
CA ASP A 10 -22.90 19.17 23.30
C ASP A 10 -21.92 18.16 22.66
N GLY A 11 -20.67 18.13 23.14
CA GLY A 11 -19.57 17.43 22.48
C GLY A 11 -19.37 15.98 22.91
N SER A 12 -19.34 15.07 21.94
CA SER A 12 -18.53 13.86 21.96
C SER A 12 -18.15 13.53 20.51
N GLY A 13 -16.87 13.23 20.27
CA GLY A 13 -16.39 12.96 18.92
C GLY A 13 -16.68 11.52 18.48
N ILE A 14 -17.08 11.37 17.22
CA ILE A 14 -16.71 10.33 16.25
C ILE A 14 -17.48 10.66 14.97
N PHE A 15 -16.79 10.78 13.84
CA PHE A 15 -17.38 10.70 12.51
C PHE A 15 -16.54 9.76 11.66
N VAL A 16 -17.16 8.69 11.21
CA VAL A 16 -16.69 7.78 10.17
C VAL A 16 -16.96 8.45 8.82
N TRP A 17 -16.11 8.23 7.81
CA TRP A 17 -16.52 8.42 6.41
C TRP A 17 -16.24 7.15 5.60
N ASP A 18 -17.33 6.56 5.14
CA ASP A 18 -17.48 5.50 4.14
C ASP A 18 -17.44 6.07 2.71
N VAL A 19 -16.67 5.46 1.80
CA VAL A 19 -16.62 5.84 0.38
C VAL A 19 -16.62 4.62 -0.55
N ALA A 20 -17.81 4.29 -1.05
CA ALA A 20 -18.03 3.79 -2.40
C ALA A 20 -19.37 4.40 -2.88
N THR A 21 -19.57 4.90 -4.11
CA THR A 21 -19.02 4.45 -5.40
C THR A 21 -18.91 5.57 -6.45
N ASN A 22 -17.96 5.40 -7.38
CA ASN A 22 -17.99 5.79 -8.80
C ASN A 22 -18.12 7.28 -9.19
N GLY A 23 -16.95 7.91 -9.30
CA GLY A 23 -16.71 9.13 -10.09
C GLY A 23 -15.30 9.17 -10.68
N SER A 24 -14.99 8.25 -11.60
CA SER A 24 -13.71 8.09 -12.35
C SER A 24 -12.79 9.32 -12.38
N ILE A 25 -11.71 9.29 -11.59
CA ILE A 25 -10.40 9.84 -11.96
C ILE A 25 -9.37 8.73 -11.71
N ASN A 26 -8.43 8.59 -12.64
CA ASN A 26 -7.35 7.61 -12.60
C ASN A 26 -6.06 8.31 -12.16
N ASP A 27 -5.73 8.19 -10.88
CA ASP A 27 -4.36 8.28 -10.36
C ASP A 27 -4.17 7.21 -9.27
N GLY A 28 -3.47 6.14 -9.61
CA GLY A 28 -3.20 5.05 -8.68
C GLY A 28 -2.14 5.43 -7.67
N THR A 29 -2.51 5.43 -6.39
CA THR A 29 -1.74 4.83 -5.28
C THR A 29 -2.73 4.49 -4.16
N SER A 30 -2.94 3.19 -3.90
CA SER A 30 -3.21 2.78 -2.52
C SER A 30 -1.92 2.95 -1.73
N ASP A 31 -2.08 3.21 -0.43
CA ASP A 31 -1.02 3.15 0.56
C ASP A 31 -0.20 1.86 0.39
N ALA A 32 1.05 2.04 -0.06
CA ALA A 32 2.05 1.02 -0.41
C ALA A 32 3.31 1.79 -0.88
N PHE A 33 4.52 1.54 -0.40
CA PHE A 33 4.94 0.66 0.69
C PHE A 33 6.24 1.20 1.30
N ASP A 34 6.64 0.58 2.41
CA ASP A 34 8.06 0.34 2.70
C ASP A 34 8.54 -0.82 1.80
N THR A 35 8.74 -0.55 0.51
CA THR A 35 9.45 -1.36 -0.51
C THR A 35 9.70 -0.47 -1.73
N GLY A 36 10.76 -0.75 -2.50
CA GLY A 36 11.13 0.03 -3.67
C GLY A 36 10.29 -0.29 -4.92
N PHE A 37 10.16 0.68 -5.83
CA PHE A 37 10.42 0.45 -7.27
C PHE A 37 10.50 1.76 -8.05
N ALA A 38 11.23 1.74 -9.16
CA ALA A 38 11.25 2.84 -10.12
C ALA A 38 10.11 2.73 -11.14
N LEU A 39 9.60 3.85 -11.66
CA LEU A 39 9.53 4.01 -13.11
C LEU A 39 9.33 5.46 -13.59
N SER A 40 9.74 5.68 -14.84
CA SER A 40 9.74 6.94 -15.55
C SER A 40 8.35 7.40 -16.05
N GLY A 41 8.20 8.72 -16.22
CA GLY A 41 7.62 9.23 -17.49
C GLY A 41 6.47 10.22 -17.41
N TYR A 42 6.78 11.51 -17.22
CA TYR A 42 5.97 12.58 -17.82
C TYR A 42 6.81 13.75 -18.34
N SER A 43 7.08 13.73 -19.65
CA SER A 43 7.66 14.86 -20.36
C SER A 43 6.57 15.90 -20.67
N ASN A 44 6.72 17.15 -20.22
CA ASN A 44 5.92 18.27 -20.73
C ASN A 44 6.74 19.15 -21.70
N PRO A 45 6.43 19.16 -23.00
CA PRO A 45 7.13 19.98 -23.97
C PRO A 45 6.56 21.40 -24.06
N ASN A 46 7.21 22.40 -23.44
CA ASN A 46 7.49 23.74 -24.01
C ASN A 46 8.10 24.75 -22.99
N ALA A 47 9.43 24.91 -23.08
CA ALA A 47 10.24 26.13 -22.91
C ALA A 47 9.77 27.33 -22.03
N ASP A 48 10.62 27.67 -21.04
CA ASP A 48 11.28 29.00 -20.96
C ASP A 48 12.72 28.83 -20.42
N PRO A 49 13.80 29.21 -21.14
CA PRO A 49 15.18 28.92 -20.73
C PRO A 49 15.88 30.06 -19.97
N ASN A 50 15.20 30.83 -19.09
CA ASN A 50 15.73 32.10 -18.56
C ASN A 50 15.38 32.51 -17.11
N GLU A 51 15.07 31.59 -16.19
CA GLU A 51 15.20 31.88 -14.74
C GLU A 51 16.08 30.84 -14.05
N ALA A 52 16.86 31.28 -13.06
CA ALA A 52 17.98 30.53 -12.50
C ALA A 52 18.00 30.60 -10.97
N THR A 53 17.65 29.49 -10.33
CA THR A 53 17.99 29.12 -8.95
C THR A 53 18.01 27.58 -8.85
N PRO A 54 18.87 26.97 -8.00
CA PRO A 54 18.97 25.52 -7.91
C PRO A 54 17.78 24.93 -7.15
N GLU A 55 16.94 24.15 -7.82
CA GLU A 55 15.90 23.36 -7.16
C GLU A 55 16.52 22.09 -6.55
N LEU A 56 16.60 22.05 -5.22
CA LEU A 56 16.76 20.82 -4.46
C LEU A 56 15.42 20.07 -4.49
N GLY A 57 15.42 18.83 -4.98
CA GLY A 57 14.23 18.00 -5.09
C GLY A 57 13.62 17.66 -3.72
N GLY A 58 12.30 17.78 -3.64
CA GLY A 58 11.50 17.37 -2.49
C GLY A 58 10.02 17.30 -2.85
N ARG A 59 9.32 16.27 -2.37
CA ARG A 59 7.92 16.01 -2.71
C ARG A 59 6.96 16.81 -1.80
N GLN A 60 6.00 17.50 -2.42
CA GLN A 60 4.93 18.25 -1.73
C GLN A 60 3.55 17.61 -1.98
N LEU A 61 3.01 16.91 -0.99
CA LEU A 61 1.67 16.30 -1.05
C LEU A 61 0.60 17.30 -0.59
N ARG A 62 -0.46 17.49 -1.37
CA ARG A 62 -1.51 18.51 -1.10
C ARG A 62 -2.79 17.84 -0.58
N LEU A 63 -3.07 18.02 0.71
CA LEU A 63 -4.13 17.33 1.46
C LEU A 63 -5.53 17.99 1.34
N GLY A 64 -5.74 18.80 0.31
CA GLY A 64 -7.02 19.46 0.03
C GLY A 64 -7.17 20.89 0.58
N THR A 65 -8.29 21.52 0.21
CA THR A 65 -8.65 22.91 0.54
C THR A 65 -10.05 22.96 1.15
N ALA A 66 -10.18 23.63 2.30
CA ALA A 66 -11.45 23.84 2.99
C ALA A 66 -11.75 25.35 3.16
N THR A 67 -12.92 25.79 2.72
CA THR A 67 -13.35 27.19 2.87
C THR A 67 -13.96 27.42 4.25
N ILE A 68 -13.35 28.30 5.05
CA ILE A 68 -13.82 28.68 6.40
C ILE A 68 -14.14 30.18 6.41
N GLY A 69 -15.41 30.51 6.22
CA GLY A 69 -15.88 31.91 6.15
C GLY A 69 -15.44 32.58 4.86
N SER A 70 -14.67 33.67 4.96
CA SER A 70 -14.13 34.43 3.81
C SER A 70 -12.68 34.06 3.48
N PHE A 71 -12.27 32.83 3.78
CA PHE A 71 -10.91 32.33 3.58
C PHE A 71 -10.93 30.88 3.10
N ASP A 72 -10.12 30.58 2.08
CA ASP A 72 -9.85 29.23 1.59
C ASP A 72 -8.56 28.72 2.25
N VAL A 73 -8.63 27.59 2.93
CA VAL A 73 -7.54 27.04 3.74
C VAL A 73 -7.01 25.77 3.10
N THR A 74 -5.83 25.84 2.50
CA THR A 74 -5.21 24.73 1.73
C THR A 74 -4.08 24.11 2.52
N ARG A 75 -4.14 22.78 2.75
CA ARG A 75 -3.12 22.04 3.50
C ARG A 75 -2.20 21.25 2.57
N SER A 76 -0.93 21.18 2.93
CA SER A 76 0.08 20.36 2.25
C SER A 76 1.19 19.95 3.19
N ILE A 77 1.80 18.79 2.96
CA ILE A 77 3.03 18.35 3.62
C ILE A 77 4.16 18.43 2.60
N TYR A 78 5.32 18.95 3.00
CA TYR A 78 6.56 18.85 2.25
C TYR A 78 7.53 17.93 2.99
N VAL A 79 8.09 16.96 2.26
CA VAL A 79 9.13 16.03 2.73
C VAL A 79 10.32 16.14 1.76
N PRO A 80 11.55 16.38 2.26
CA PRO A 80 12.75 16.36 1.42
C PRO A 80 13.01 14.96 0.84
N ASP A 81 13.55 14.88 -0.37
CA ASP A 81 13.90 13.59 -0.99
C ASP A 81 15.28 13.06 -0.57
N THR A 82 15.97 13.76 0.34
CA THR A 82 17.25 13.32 0.93
C THR A 82 17.03 12.31 2.06
N PRO A 83 17.59 11.08 1.99
CA PRO A 83 17.54 10.11 3.08
C PRO A 83 18.06 10.68 4.41
N GLY A 84 17.46 10.27 5.53
CA GLY A 84 17.87 10.70 6.87
C GLY A 84 17.35 12.07 7.35
N ALA A 85 16.54 12.79 6.56
CA ALA A 85 16.18 14.18 6.88
C ALA A 85 15.42 14.43 8.21
N GLY A 86 14.81 13.41 8.84
CA GLY A 86 14.25 13.50 10.20
C GLY A 86 13.12 14.51 10.45
N TRP A 87 12.61 15.20 9.42
CA TRP A 87 11.53 16.18 9.54
C TRP A 87 10.54 16.16 8.38
N ALA A 88 9.28 16.45 8.70
CA ALA A 88 8.23 16.78 7.74
C ALA A 88 7.66 18.17 8.04
N ARG A 89 7.39 18.95 6.99
CA ARG A 89 6.84 20.31 7.12
C ARG A 89 5.39 20.35 6.68
N PHE A 90 4.50 20.45 7.66
CA PHE A 90 3.08 20.69 7.44
C PHE A 90 2.87 22.19 7.15
N MET A 91 2.13 22.51 6.10
CA MET A 91 1.91 23.86 5.62
C MET A 91 0.42 24.10 5.36
N GLU A 92 -0.15 25.10 6.02
CA GLU A 92 -1.55 25.50 5.92
C GLU A 92 -1.63 26.92 5.35
N THR A 93 -2.04 27.04 4.09
CA THR A 93 -2.15 28.31 3.37
C THR A 93 -3.58 28.84 3.46
N VAL A 94 -3.76 29.93 4.20
CA VAL A 94 -5.03 30.64 4.37
C VAL A 94 -5.09 31.80 3.37
N THR A 95 -5.92 31.67 2.34
CA THR A 95 -6.12 32.68 1.29
C THR A 95 -7.44 33.41 1.48
N ASN A 96 -7.43 34.73 1.59
CA ASN A 96 -8.67 35.50 1.72
C ASN A 96 -9.37 35.71 0.36
N THR A 97 -10.65 36.11 0.39
CA THR A 97 -11.45 36.42 -0.83
C THR A 97 -10.94 37.58 -1.71
N SER A 98 -9.79 38.20 -1.37
CA SER A 98 -9.09 39.16 -2.24
C SER A 98 -7.79 38.61 -2.85
N GLY A 99 -7.50 37.32 -2.66
CA GLY A 99 -6.35 36.62 -3.25
C GLY A 99 -5.05 36.74 -2.45
N SER A 100 -5.06 37.37 -1.28
CA SER A 100 -3.88 37.40 -0.40
C SER A 100 -3.82 36.12 0.45
N SER A 101 -2.72 35.40 0.33
CA SER A 101 -2.44 34.15 1.05
C SER A 101 -1.44 34.38 2.18
N GLN A 102 -1.66 33.72 3.33
CA GLN A 102 -0.66 33.54 4.37
C GLN A 102 -0.43 32.05 4.60
N VAL A 103 0.83 31.63 4.59
CA VAL A 103 1.23 30.24 4.85
C VAL A 103 1.65 30.12 6.31
N TYR A 104 0.95 29.28 7.05
CA TYR A 104 1.33 28.84 8.40
C TYR A 104 2.08 27.52 8.24
N THR A 105 3.24 27.38 8.87
CA THR A 105 4.05 26.16 8.78
C THR A 105 4.34 25.59 10.15
N LEU A 106 4.26 24.27 10.27
CA LEU A 106 4.62 23.48 11.43
C LEU A 106 5.56 22.38 10.95
N THR A 107 6.85 22.55 11.22
CA THR A 107 7.85 21.50 11.03
C THR A 107 7.84 20.62 12.29
N ILE A 108 7.76 19.31 12.12
CA ILE A 108 7.90 18.36 13.23
C ILE A 108 9.20 17.58 13.00
N GLN A 109 10.09 17.66 13.99
CA GLN A 109 11.20 16.73 14.22
C GLN A 109 10.83 15.87 15.43
N THR A 110 11.07 14.56 15.37
CA THR A 110 10.80 13.64 16.48
C THR A 110 12.08 13.05 17.03
N ASN A 111 12.30 13.29 18.31
CA ASN A 111 13.34 12.68 19.13
C ASN A 111 12.68 12.08 20.39
N LEU A 112 13.20 10.95 20.91
CA LEU A 112 12.59 10.21 22.03
C LEU A 112 13.64 9.90 23.11
N GLY A 113 13.86 10.81 24.08
CA GLY A 113 14.99 10.68 25.03
C GLY A 113 15.02 11.42 26.39
N SER A 114 13.91 11.93 26.95
CA SER A 114 13.73 12.27 28.39
C SER A 114 14.81 13.05 29.22
N ASP A 115 14.74 14.40 29.17
CA ASP A 115 14.56 15.36 30.30
C ASP A 115 15.56 15.51 31.50
N SER A 116 16.31 16.63 31.46
CA SER A 116 16.78 17.61 32.49
C SER A 116 17.61 17.27 33.76
N ALA A 117 18.80 17.90 33.85
CA ALA A 117 19.31 18.56 35.08
C ALA A 117 20.47 19.55 34.82
N THR A 118 20.45 20.76 35.40
CA THR A 118 21.64 21.63 35.48
C THR A 118 22.49 21.23 36.70
N SER A 119 23.66 20.61 36.48
CA SER A 119 24.56 20.17 37.57
C SER A 119 25.84 20.99 37.68
N ILE A 120 25.96 21.77 38.77
CA ILE A 120 27.25 22.30 39.23
C ILE A 120 27.90 21.21 40.08
N LEU A 121 28.99 20.60 39.62
CA LEU A 121 29.69 19.52 40.32
C LEU A 121 31.06 19.98 40.83
N ASP A 122 31.20 20.14 42.14
CA ASP A 122 32.49 20.17 42.84
C ASP A 122 32.99 18.73 43.01
N THR A 123 34.16 18.42 42.44
CA THR A 123 34.76 17.08 42.48
C THR A 123 35.74 16.87 43.64
N SER A 124 35.87 17.83 44.56
CA SER A 124 36.91 17.83 45.61
C SER A 124 36.39 17.86 47.07
N SER A 125 35.71 16.78 47.45
CA SER A 125 35.63 16.33 48.86
C SER A 125 34.88 17.19 49.90
N GLY A 126 33.76 17.82 49.52
CA GLY A 126 32.67 18.10 50.48
C GLY A 126 32.96 19.12 51.58
N ASP A 127 33.85 20.08 51.32
CA ASP A 127 33.99 21.29 52.14
C ASP A 127 32.96 22.36 51.71
N THR A 128 32.67 23.33 52.56
CA THR A 128 31.72 24.42 52.30
C THR A 128 32.39 25.81 52.34
N THR A 129 33.71 25.85 52.19
CA THR A 129 34.49 27.09 52.05
C THR A 129 35.48 27.01 50.89
N PHE A 130 35.20 27.76 49.83
CA PHE A 130 35.98 27.82 48.58
C PHE A 130 37.42 28.31 48.78
N THR A 131 38.38 27.72 48.06
CA THR A 131 39.81 28.06 48.10
C THR A 131 40.46 28.10 46.70
N THR A 132 41.74 28.46 46.62
CA THR A 132 42.47 28.66 45.35
C THR A 132 42.89 27.36 44.64
N ALA A 133 42.13 26.28 44.83
CA ALA A 133 42.37 24.98 44.20
C ALA A 133 41.09 24.38 43.54
N ASP A 134 39.96 25.08 43.66
CA ASP A 134 38.67 24.61 43.16
C ASP A 134 38.55 24.90 41.64
N THR A 135 38.13 23.91 40.86
CA THR A 135 37.93 24.03 39.40
C THR A 135 36.44 24.05 39.07
N TYR A 136 36.01 24.88 38.12
CA TYR A 136 34.60 25.04 37.73
C TYR A 136 34.37 24.50 36.33
N LEU A 137 33.28 23.76 36.13
CA LEU A 137 32.83 23.25 34.84
C LEU A 137 31.41 23.76 34.57
N MET A 138 31.17 24.20 33.33
CA MET A 138 29.85 24.52 32.77
C MET A 138 29.74 23.80 31.43
N THR A 139 28.66 23.05 31.23
CA THR A 139 28.35 22.35 29.97
C THR A 139 26.94 22.72 29.52
N ASP A 140 26.74 22.76 28.21
CA ASP A 140 25.43 22.83 27.56
C ASP A 140 25.10 21.43 27.00
N ASP A 141 23.82 21.05 26.92
CA ASP A 141 23.40 19.68 26.61
C ASP A 141 22.07 19.62 25.85
N SER A 142 22.15 19.16 24.61
CA SER A 142 21.16 18.22 24.05
C SER A 142 21.75 17.47 22.84
N VAL A 143 22.06 16.18 23.00
CA VAL A 143 22.35 15.27 21.87
C VAL A 143 21.25 14.21 21.77
N ASP A 144 20.85 13.93 20.53
CA ASP A 144 19.85 12.94 20.15
C ASP A 144 20.40 12.18 18.94
N GLY A 145 20.52 10.86 19.03
CA GLY A 145 21.35 10.08 18.11
C GLY A 145 20.61 9.44 16.94
N ASN A 146 21.16 9.57 15.73
CA ASN A 146 21.71 8.38 15.06
C ASN A 146 22.75 8.74 13.97
N GLY A 147 23.97 8.18 14.13
CA GLY A 147 24.97 7.86 13.10
C GLY A 147 25.35 8.88 12.00
N GLY A 148 26.53 9.50 12.11
CA GLY A 148 27.22 10.10 10.94
C GLY A 148 28.21 11.23 11.23
N ALA A 149 29.42 10.88 11.68
CA ALA A 149 30.67 11.69 11.69
C ALA A 149 30.62 13.20 12.08
N GLY A 150 31.26 13.55 13.21
CA GLY A 150 31.75 14.91 13.48
C GLY A 150 30.89 15.80 14.37
N SER A 151 30.66 15.41 15.63
CA SER A 151 30.08 16.30 16.64
C SER A 151 31.16 17.06 17.42
N ASP A 152 31.35 18.33 17.07
CA ASP A 152 32.07 19.33 17.88
C ASP A 152 31.29 19.65 19.17
N THR A 153 31.96 19.55 20.33
CA THR A 153 31.43 19.95 21.64
C THR A 153 32.54 20.48 22.57
N ASP A 154 33.08 21.67 22.30
CA ASP A 154 34.11 22.26 23.18
C ASP A 154 33.57 23.17 24.32
N PRO A 155 33.94 22.91 25.60
CA PRO A 155 33.50 23.69 26.75
C PRO A 155 34.40 24.89 27.07
N VAL A 156 33.80 26.01 27.50
CA VAL A 156 34.57 27.20 27.93
C VAL A 156 35.16 27.01 29.35
N VAL A 157 36.46 26.78 29.42
CA VAL A 157 37.21 26.69 30.69
C VAL A 157 37.78 28.05 31.09
N ILE A 158 37.45 28.53 32.30
CA ILE A 158 38.05 29.75 32.88
C ILE A 158 38.91 29.38 34.09
N GLN A 159 40.24 29.51 33.96
CA GLN A 159 41.18 29.31 35.06
C GLN A 159 41.66 30.66 35.62
N TYR A 160 41.46 30.88 36.93
CA TYR A 160 41.80 32.15 37.60
C TYR A 160 42.88 31.94 38.67
N PHE A 161 43.97 32.69 38.57
CA PHE A 161 45.07 32.69 39.53
C PHE A 161 45.11 34.01 40.32
N GLY A 162 44.33 34.12 41.41
CA GLY A 162 44.33 35.33 42.25
C GLY A 162 43.41 35.28 43.46
N ASN A 163 43.63 36.17 44.43
CA ASN A 163 42.80 36.28 45.65
C ASN A 163 41.73 37.38 45.51
N GLY A 164 40.85 37.27 44.52
CA GLY A 164 39.78 38.22 44.19
C GLY A 164 38.38 37.66 44.41
N ARG A 165 37.48 38.44 45.01
CA ARG A 165 36.08 38.03 45.30
C ARG A 165 35.11 38.64 44.29
N LEU A 166 34.43 37.80 43.51
CA LEU A 166 33.29 38.21 42.69
C LEU A 166 32.13 38.72 43.59
N LEU A 167 31.49 39.81 43.18
CA LEU A 167 30.30 40.39 43.80
C LEU A 167 29.26 40.68 42.71
N PRO A 168 28.02 40.16 42.84
CA PRO A 168 26.94 40.53 41.93
C PRO A 168 26.30 41.85 42.37
N ASP A 169 25.94 42.73 41.42
CA ASP A 169 25.02 43.83 41.71
C ASP A 169 24.03 44.11 40.56
N SER A 170 22.82 44.45 40.97
CA SER A 170 21.56 44.79 40.29
C SER A 170 21.34 44.51 38.78
N VAL A 171 20.29 43.73 38.53
CA VAL A 171 19.55 43.61 37.26
C VAL A 171 18.78 44.91 36.92
N THR A 172 18.81 45.33 35.65
CA THR A 172 17.80 46.21 35.02
C THR A 172 17.38 45.69 33.65
N ALA A 173 16.08 45.50 33.45
CA ALA A 173 15.46 45.03 32.20
C ALA A 173 15.09 46.21 31.25
N PRO A 174 14.49 45.96 30.07
CA PRO A 174 14.98 45.14 28.95
C PRO A 174 15.12 45.98 27.65
N ASN A 175 15.92 45.51 26.68
CA ASN A 175 16.04 46.13 25.34
C ASN A 175 15.29 45.28 24.28
N PRO A 176 14.50 45.82 23.33
CA PRO A 176 13.56 45.03 22.52
C PRO A 176 14.13 44.06 21.46
N ASN A 177 15.43 43.75 21.48
CA ASN A 177 16.14 43.06 20.39
C ASN A 177 16.69 41.67 20.77
N GLY A 178 16.10 40.98 21.76
CA GLY A 178 16.24 39.52 21.90
C GLY A 178 17.58 38.95 22.38
N PHE A 179 18.56 39.78 22.74
CA PHE A 179 19.83 39.32 23.33
C PHE A 179 19.97 39.82 24.77
N ASP A 180 20.06 38.91 25.73
CA ASP A 180 20.39 39.21 27.12
C ASP A 180 21.91 39.35 27.28
N THR A 181 22.39 40.57 27.54
CA THR A 181 23.82 40.84 27.76
C THR A 181 24.13 40.92 29.26
N TYR A 182 24.84 39.93 29.79
CA TYR A 182 25.41 39.97 31.15
C TYR A 182 26.80 40.60 31.11
N THR A 183 27.03 41.67 31.88
CA THR A 183 28.35 42.31 32.00
C THR A 183 28.93 42.10 33.39
N TYR A 184 30.06 41.40 33.47
CA TYR A 184 30.85 41.22 34.69
C TYR A 184 32.09 42.14 34.64
N ASN A 185 32.30 42.94 35.68
CA ASN A 185 33.47 43.82 35.76
C ASN A 185 34.61 43.14 36.53
N LEU A 186 35.70 42.81 35.83
CA LEU A 186 36.96 42.38 36.43
C LEU A 186 37.86 43.61 36.74
N THR A 187 38.54 43.63 37.88
CA THR A 187 39.52 44.67 38.23
C THR A 187 40.86 44.00 38.52
N ILE A 188 41.90 44.34 37.75
CA ILE A 188 43.23 43.70 37.80
C ILE A 188 44.23 44.60 38.54
N GLY A 189 45.07 44.03 39.42
CA GLY A 189 46.13 44.73 40.13
C GLY A 189 47.42 44.88 39.31
N ALA A 190 48.25 45.87 39.66
CA ALA A 190 49.55 46.04 39.00
C ALA A 190 50.50 44.86 39.36
N GLY A 191 50.79 44.01 38.36
CA GLY A 191 51.63 42.81 38.50
C GLY A 191 50.91 41.48 38.32
N GLU A 192 49.61 41.49 37.99
CA GLU A 192 48.81 40.29 37.69
C GLU A 192 48.49 40.22 36.19
N THR A 193 48.42 39.00 35.64
CA THR A 193 48.10 38.72 34.23
C THR A 193 46.81 37.93 34.12
N VAL A 194 46.05 38.17 33.04
CA VAL A 194 44.88 37.39 32.64
C VAL A 194 45.15 36.87 31.24
N ARG A 195 45.04 35.55 31.04
CA ARG A 195 45.07 34.90 29.73
C ARG A 195 43.66 34.42 29.42
N PHE A 196 43.20 34.69 28.20
CA PHE A 196 42.11 33.95 27.57
C PHE A 196 42.76 32.90 26.67
N LEU A 197 42.33 31.65 26.75
CA LEU A 197 42.65 30.62 25.76
C LEU A 197 41.39 30.42 24.91
N SER A 198 41.59 30.33 23.60
CA SER A 198 40.56 30.02 22.61
C SER A 198 41.25 29.24 21.50
N PHE A 199 40.89 27.98 21.38
CA PHE A 199 41.20 27.09 20.26
C PHE A 199 39.89 26.30 20.01
N GLY A 200 39.59 25.79 18.81
CA GLY A 200 40.33 25.89 17.55
C GLY A 200 39.48 26.44 16.40
N SER A 201 40.09 26.47 15.20
CA SER A 201 39.43 26.78 13.93
C SER A 201 39.82 25.69 12.94
N GLN A 202 38.84 25.06 12.28
CA GLN A 202 39.11 24.25 11.10
C GLN A 202 38.09 24.54 9.99
N ASN A 203 38.61 24.72 8.78
CA ASN A 203 37.88 24.76 7.50
C ASN A 203 36.81 25.86 7.31
N LEU A 204 37.25 27.12 7.09
CA LEU A 204 36.47 28.06 6.28
C LEU A 204 37.30 28.69 5.15
N ASN A 205 36.65 28.80 4.00
CA ASN A 205 37.28 29.12 2.72
C ASN A 205 37.61 30.61 2.62
N ARG A 206 38.68 30.96 1.89
CA ARG A 206 39.23 32.32 1.69
C ARG A 206 38.28 33.36 1.04
N ALA A 207 36.99 33.08 0.92
CA ALA A 207 35.95 33.99 0.44
C ALA A 207 35.20 34.70 1.58
N ASP A 208 35.15 34.12 2.79
CA ASP A 208 34.36 34.67 3.91
C ASP A 208 35.19 35.54 4.88
N ALA A 209 36.52 35.37 4.91
CA ALA A 209 37.42 36.18 5.75
C ALA A 209 37.43 37.69 5.40
N ASP A 210 37.11 38.06 4.16
CA ASP A 210 37.04 39.47 3.72
C ASP A 210 35.74 40.19 4.16
N ALA A 211 34.76 39.46 4.73
CA ALA A 211 33.48 40.04 5.17
C ALA A 211 33.52 40.59 6.61
N ASP A 212 34.21 39.93 7.54
CA ASP A 212 34.24 40.32 8.96
C ASP A 212 35.29 41.41 9.29
N LEU A 213 36.23 41.69 8.39
CA LEU A 213 37.16 42.82 8.51
C LEU A 213 36.47 44.21 8.44
N ALA A 214 35.14 44.25 8.27
CA ALA A 214 34.35 45.47 8.17
C ALA A 214 33.91 46.07 9.53
N PHE A 215 33.91 45.33 10.64
CA PHE A 215 33.21 45.76 11.87
C PHE A 215 34.04 46.59 12.88
N PHE A 216 35.37 46.66 12.75
CA PHE A 216 36.25 47.38 13.71
C PHE A 216 36.87 48.69 13.19
N LYS A 217 36.37 49.27 12.09
CA LYS A 217 36.91 50.52 11.50
C LYS A 217 36.45 51.84 12.15
N THR A 218 35.77 51.81 13.31
CA THR A 218 35.30 53.04 13.99
C THR A 218 35.40 52.98 15.52
N ALA A 219 36.62 52.92 16.05
CA ALA A 219 36.93 53.20 17.46
C ALA A 219 38.33 53.84 17.60
N ASP A 220 38.52 54.96 16.93
CA ASP A 220 39.75 55.77 17.02
C ASP A 220 39.83 56.52 18.37
N GLU A 221 41.06 56.84 18.81
CA GLU A 221 41.41 57.68 19.97
C GLU A 221 40.99 57.24 21.40
N ALA A 222 41.92 56.67 22.19
CA ALA A 222 42.24 57.14 23.58
C ALA A 222 43.33 56.36 24.38
N LEU A 223 44.40 55.87 23.75
CA LEU A 223 45.71 55.60 24.39
C LEU A 223 46.70 55.69 23.21
N PHE A 224 47.65 56.62 23.09
CA PHE A 224 48.57 57.19 24.07
C PHE A 224 48.91 58.67 23.74
N PHE A 225 48.96 59.55 24.74
CA PHE A 225 49.62 60.86 24.62
C PHE A 225 51.01 60.80 25.26
N GLY A 226 52.09 61.02 24.50
CA GLY A 226 53.41 61.25 25.11
C GLY A 226 54.66 61.08 24.24
N MET A 227 54.60 60.33 23.13
CA MET A 227 55.77 60.02 22.31
C MET A 227 56.04 61.08 21.24
N SER A 228 57.32 61.31 20.94
CA SER A 228 57.73 62.25 19.88
C SER A 228 57.77 61.57 18.51
N GLU A 229 57.73 62.38 17.44
CA GLU A 229 57.70 61.91 16.05
C GLU A 229 58.94 61.07 15.66
N ALA A 230 60.04 61.18 16.42
CA ALA A 230 61.25 60.36 16.27
C ALA A 230 61.25 59.05 17.09
N GLU A 231 60.32 58.89 18.03
CA GLU A 231 60.08 57.64 18.76
C GLU A 231 58.95 56.81 18.11
N LEU A 232 58.23 57.40 17.14
CA LEU A 232 57.23 56.71 16.32
C LEU A 232 57.86 56.02 15.09
N GLU A 233 59.05 56.44 14.66
CA GLU A 233 59.76 55.94 13.46
C GLU A 233 60.73 54.77 13.77
N THR A 234 60.68 54.19 14.97
CA THR A 234 61.51 53.02 15.37
C THR A 234 60.70 51.78 15.78
N VAL A 235 59.37 51.82 15.65
CA VAL A 235 58.46 50.70 15.98
C VAL A 235 57.50 50.41 14.82
N VAL A 236 57.80 50.90 13.61
CA VAL A 236 56.98 50.67 12.41
C VAL A 236 57.87 50.35 11.21
N ASN A 237 57.82 49.10 10.76
CA ASN A 237 58.16 48.74 9.39
C ASN A 237 57.09 47.79 8.82
N PHE A 238 56.00 48.37 8.33
CA PHE A 238 55.06 47.64 7.48
C PHE A 238 55.73 47.38 6.11
N GLY A 239 56.36 46.21 5.96
CA GLY A 239 56.81 45.69 4.65
C GLY A 239 58.32 45.49 4.46
N GLY A 240 58.85 44.42 5.06
CA GLY A 240 60.06 43.70 4.63
C GLY A 240 61.42 44.18 5.18
N PRO A 241 62.46 43.32 5.16
CA PRO A 241 62.53 41.99 4.52
C PRO A 241 62.49 40.82 5.52
N ASN A 242 62.06 39.64 5.07
CA ASN A 242 62.11 38.39 5.81
C ASN A 242 63.53 37.76 5.74
N LEU A 243 64.56 38.60 5.89
CA LEU A 243 65.97 38.27 5.69
C LEU A 243 66.83 39.09 6.68
N GLY A 244 67.43 38.40 7.65
CA GLY A 244 68.38 38.93 8.61
C GLY A 244 69.76 39.22 8.02
N THR A 245 70.76 39.28 8.88
CA THR A 245 72.10 39.77 8.54
C THR A 245 73.22 38.78 8.89
N GLY A 246 74.32 39.27 9.48
CA GLY A 246 75.48 38.46 9.87
C GLY A 246 75.83 38.66 11.33
N GLY A 247 74.82 39.01 12.13
CA GLY A 247 74.84 39.07 13.58
C GLY A 247 73.40 39.19 14.10
N ASN A 248 73.24 38.93 15.40
CA ASN A 248 71.97 38.77 16.11
C ASN A 248 70.87 39.77 15.68
N ASP A 249 69.84 39.25 15.02
CA ASP A 249 68.66 39.97 14.57
C ASP A 249 67.40 39.55 15.37
N THR A 250 66.30 40.29 15.18
CA THR A 250 64.98 39.90 15.68
C THR A 250 63.98 40.04 14.55
N LEU A 251 63.47 38.91 14.08
CA LEU A 251 62.60 38.80 12.91
C LEU A 251 61.18 38.47 13.37
N ILE A 252 60.20 39.13 12.77
CA ILE A 252 58.78 38.93 13.07
C ILE A 252 58.05 38.84 11.72
N GLY A 253 57.41 37.70 11.45
CA GLY A 253 56.60 37.44 10.26
C GLY A 253 55.26 38.19 10.27
N THR A 254 54.37 37.87 9.32
CA THR A 254 53.04 38.50 9.25
C THR A 254 51.93 37.62 9.84
N PHE A 255 50.83 37.40 9.12
CA PHE A 255 49.78 36.42 9.44
C PHE A 255 49.37 35.66 8.14
N ASP A 256 50.24 35.71 7.12
CA ASP A 256 50.17 35.00 5.85
C ASP A 256 51.45 34.13 5.75
N GLY A 257 51.38 32.96 5.10
CA GLY A 257 52.53 32.06 4.96
C GLY A 257 53.67 32.59 4.07
N GLU A 258 54.89 32.59 4.61
CA GLU A 258 56.05 33.30 4.08
C GLU A 258 57.35 32.47 4.12
N THR A 259 58.50 33.11 3.89
CA THR A 259 59.82 32.49 4.06
C THR A 259 60.71 33.45 4.85
N ILE A 260 61.25 33.00 5.98
CA ILE A 260 62.08 33.78 6.90
C ILE A 260 63.50 33.19 6.95
N GLN A 261 64.52 34.03 6.91
CA GLN A 261 65.93 33.63 6.93
C GLN A 261 66.73 34.51 7.90
N GLY A 262 67.22 33.97 9.03
CA GLY A 262 68.12 34.68 9.96
C GLY A 262 69.51 34.94 9.37
N LEU A 263 70.04 33.92 8.69
CA LEU A 263 71.35 33.80 8.05
C LEU A 263 72.51 33.51 9.00
N GLY A 264 72.73 34.33 10.03
CA GLY A 264 73.82 34.05 10.97
C GLY A 264 74.03 35.12 12.03
N GLY A 265 74.20 34.67 13.25
CA GLY A 265 73.92 35.44 14.46
C GLY A 265 73.39 34.46 15.52
N ASN A 266 72.96 34.98 16.66
CA ASN A 266 72.01 34.24 17.49
C ASN A 266 70.73 35.05 17.41
N ASP A 267 69.83 34.60 16.55
CA ASP A 267 68.65 35.32 16.08
C ASP A 267 67.41 34.91 16.88
N LEU A 268 66.42 35.81 16.92
CA LEU A 268 65.13 35.57 17.57
C LEU A 268 64.01 35.73 16.53
N ILE A 269 63.32 34.64 16.20
CA ILE A 269 62.35 34.57 15.09
C ILE A 269 60.96 34.24 15.65
N PHE A 270 59.96 35.03 15.26
CA PHE A 270 58.54 34.78 15.53
C PHE A 270 57.75 34.84 14.21
N ALA A 271 57.32 33.72 13.62
CA ALA A 271 56.67 33.74 12.31
C ALA A 271 55.18 34.14 12.39
N ARG A 272 54.44 33.59 13.38
CA ARG A 272 53.04 33.85 13.78
C ARG A 272 52.04 32.89 13.12
N ASP A 273 51.02 33.40 12.42
CA ASP A 273 50.01 32.55 11.79
C ASP A 273 50.36 32.43 10.30
N GLY A 274 50.33 31.24 9.71
CA GLY A 274 50.69 31.04 8.31
C GLY A 274 51.08 29.60 8.00
N THR A 275 51.56 29.34 6.78
CA THR A 275 52.42 28.19 6.51
C THR A 275 53.76 28.77 6.10
N ASP A 276 54.69 28.80 7.04
CA ASP A 276 55.97 29.47 6.96
C ASP A 276 57.11 28.52 6.62
N ILE A 277 58.16 29.07 6.02
CA ILE A 277 59.42 28.37 5.76
C ILE A 277 60.55 29.12 6.44
N ILE A 278 61.02 28.61 7.58
CA ILE A 278 61.95 29.29 8.47
C ILE A 278 63.33 28.64 8.38
N TYR A 279 64.35 29.46 8.19
CA TYR A 279 65.76 29.09 8.27
C TYR A 279 66.44 29.98 9.31
N GLY A 280 66.94 29.42 10.42
CA GLY A 280 67.75 30.15 11.40
C GLY A 280 69.07 30.60 10.77
N GLY A 281 70.01 29.67 10.62
CA GLY A 281 71.19 29.81 9.76
C GLY A 281 72.46 29.32 10.44
N SER A 282 73.17 30.21 11.13
CA SER A 282 74.42 29.85 11.80
C SER A 282 74.69 30.65 13.08
N GLY A 283 74.69 29.95 14.21
CA GLY A 283 74.81 30.43 15.59
C GLY A 283 73.71 29.77 16.42
N ASP A 284 73.47 30.20 17.67
CA ASP A 284 72.43 29.56 18.51
C ASP A 284 71.12 30.38 18.44
N ASP A 285 70.16 29.95 17.62
CA ASP A 285 68.92 30.66 17.29
C ASP A 285 67.73 30.26 18.20
N ASP A 286 66.73 31.15 18.34
CA ASP A 286 65.50 30.93 19.13
C ASP A 286 64.28 31.22 18.22
N ILE A 287 63.55 30.17 17.85
CA ILE A 287 62.54 30.16 16.79
C ILE A 287 61.19 29.71 17.35
N ASP A 288 60.17 30.53 17.13
CA ASP A 288 58.74 30.30 17.41
C ASP A 288 58.03 30.43 16.05
N ALA A 289 57.56 29.31 15.50
CA ALA A 289 56.93 29.29 14.17
C ALA A 289 55.50 29.83 14.28
N GLY A 290 54.62 29.13 15.00
CA GLY A 290 53.39 29.69 15.57
C GLY A 290 52.14 28.85 15.29
N ASN A 291 51.18 29.36 14.52
CA ASN A 291 49.97 28.62 14.13
C ASN A 291 50.00 28.34 12.63
N GLY A 292 50.14 27.08 12.23
CA GLY A 292 50.41 26.76 10.85
C GLY A 292 50.66 25.29 10.56
N SER A 293 51.15 25.04 9.37
CA SER A 293 51.88 23.80 9.08
C SER A 293 53.17 24.25 8.46
N ASP A 294 54.18 24.43 9.31
CA ASP A 294 55.39 25.17 9.05
C ASP A 294 56.56 24.25 8.70
N LYS A 295 57.55 24.80 8.01
CA LYS A 295 58.80 24.13 7.69
C LYS A 295 59.96 24.85 8.37
N VAL A 296 60.52 24.25 9.41
CA VAL A 296 61.59 24.86 10.21
C VAL A 296 62.92 24.13 10.01
N VAL A 297 63.98 24.91 9.79
CA VAL A 297 65.37 24.44 9.75
C VAL A 297 66.21 25.37 10.63
N GLY A 298 66.71 24.87 11.76
CA GLY A 298 67.60 25.64 12.65
C GLY A 298 68.88 26.04 11.93
N GLY A 299 69.68 25.05 11.54
CA GLY A 299 70.94 25.23 10.83
C GLY A 299 72.12 24.87 11.73
N THR A 300 73.26 25.54 11.57
CA THR A 300 74.47 25.16 12.33
C THR A 300 74.56 25.93 13.64
N GLY A 301 74.28 25.28 14.77
CA GLY A 301 73.99 25.98 16.00
C GLY A 301 73.86 25.12 17.25
N ASN A 302 73.16 25.66 18.24
CA ASN A 302 72.52 24.91 19.33
C ASN A 302 71.15 25.56 19.52
N ASP A 303 70.24 25.29 18.59
CA ASP A 303 69.03 26.07 18.35
C ASP A 303 67.89 25.63 19.27
N ARG A 304 66.96 26.56 19.51
CA ARG A 304 65.69 26.31 20.17
C ARG A 304 64.57 26.54 19.16
N ILE A 305 63.75 25.52 18.95
CA ILE A 305 62.60 25.56 18.03
C ILE A 305 61.35 25.19 18.82
N ASP A 306 60.28 25.96 18.61
CA ASP A 306 58.91 25.74 19.04
C ASP A 306 58.08 25.82 17.74
N GLY A 307 57.49 24.70 17.30
CA GLY A 307 56.67 24.66 16.09
C GLY A 307 55.37 25.41 16.32
N GLY A 308 54.54 24.89 17.23
CA GLY A 308 53.45 25.62 17.86
C GLY A 308 52.11 24.90 17.78
N ALA A 309 51.31 25.16 16.74
CA ALA A 309 50.01 24.53 16.56
C ALA A 309 49.67 24.29 15.08
N GLY A 310 49.39 23.03 14.77
CA GLY A 310 49.17 22.49 13.43
C GLY A 310 50.40 21.70 12.94
N ASN A 311 50.22 20.88 11.91
CA ASN A 311 51.18 19.81 11.59
C ASN A 311 52.51 20.32 11.01
N ASP A 312 53.55 20.40 11.84
CA ASP A 312 54.84 20.99 11.48
C ASP A 312 55.84 19.98 10.91
N SER A 313 56.76 20.49 10.09
CA SER A 313 57.82 19.73 9.42
C SER A 313 59.18 20.30 9.77
N ILE A 314 59.79 19.78 10.83
CA ILE A 314 61.05 20.30 11.39
C ILE A 314 62.21 19.42 10.90
N TYR A 315 63.29 20.05 10.43
CA TYR A 315 64.42 19.35 9.82
C TYR A 315 65.69 19.51 10.66
N TRP A 316 66.25 18.37 11.09
CA TRP A 316 67.53 18.30 11.77
C TRP A 316 68.52 17.45 10.97
N ASN A 317 69.58 18.07 10.46
CA ASN A 317 70.51 17.44 9.52
C ASN A 317 71.85 17.13 10.20
N TYR A 318 72.59 16.20 9.60
CA TYR A 318 73.94 15.89 10.02
C TYR A 318 74.86 17.12 10.04
N GLY A 319 75.27 17.52 11.25
CA GLY A 319 76.20 18.63 11.49
C GLY A 319 75.55 19.95 11.93
N ASP A 320 74.23 19.97 12.11
CA ASP A 320 73.48 21.14 12.58
C ASP A 320 73.87 21.52 14.02
N GLY A 321 73.51 20.74 15.05
CA GLY A 321 73.82 21.18 16.41
C GLY A 321 73.42 20.31 17.60
N PHE A 322 73.41 20.94 18.78
CA PHE A 322 72.74 20.45 19.98
C PHE A 322 71.42 21.21 20.16
N ASP A 323 70.43 20.80 19.40
CA ASP A 323 69.20 21.57 19.27
C ASP A 323 68.14 21.06 20.26
N THR A 324 67.16 21.90 20.57
CA THR A 324 66.00 21.58 21.41
C THR A 324 64.75 21.93 20.63
N ILE A 325 63.90 20.93 20.38
CA ILE A 325 62.69 21.07 19.57
C ILE A 325 61.47 20.74 20.45
N ASP A 326 60.51 21.64 20.50
CA ASP A 326 59.11 21.36 20.84
C ASP A 326 58.36 21.33 19.49
N GLY A 327 57.67 20.24 19.15
CA GLY A 327 56.79 20.24 17.96
C GLY A 327 55.60 21.15 18.22
N GLY A 328 54.81 20.79 19.23
CA GLY A 328 53.82 21.69 19.83
C GLY A 328 52.50 20.99 20.07
N ALA A 329 51.54 21.24 19.18
CA ALA A 329 50.19 20.69 19.21
C ALA A 329 49.71 20.33 17.80
N ASP A 330 48.90 19.28 17.73
CA ASP A 330 48.49 18.54 16.53
C ASP A 330 49.52 17.46 16.13
N GLY A 331 49.82 17.24 14.85
CA GLY A 331 50.57 16.06 14.39
C GLY A 331 51.88 16.39 13.69
N ASP A 332 52.97 16.44 14.46
CA ASP A 332 54.26 16.95 13.97
C ASP A 332 55.20 15.87 13.45
N ILE A 333 56.00 16.24 12.43
CA ILE A 333 57.01 15.39 11.81
C ILE A 333 58.40 16.01 11.98
N LEU A 334 59.26 15.30 12.71
CA LEU A 334 60.70 15.57 12.74
C LEU A 334 61.42 14.72 11.69
N TYR A 335 62.04 15.37 10.71
CA TYR A 335 62.93 14.75 9.73
C TYR A 335 64.38 14.78 10.22
N VAL A 336 64.98 13.59 10.39
CA VAL A 336 66.40 13.42 10.74
C VAL A 336 67.18 12.99 9.49
N GLY A 337 67.94 13.91 8.92
CA GLY A 337 68.69 13.70 7.68
C GLY A 337 70.14 13.25 7.87
N GLY A 338 70.50 12.07 7.33
CA GLY A 338 71.87 11.57 7.27
C GLY A 338 72.79 12.30 6.27
N ASP A 339 74.10 12.10 6.43
CA ASP A 339 75.11 12.51 5.44
C ASP A 339 75.34 11.36 4.46
N ALA A 340 74.88 11.53 3.21
CA ALA A 340 74.99 10.56 2.11
C ALA A 340 76.44 10.35 1.59
N SER A 341 77.45 10.55 2.43
CA SER A 341 78.87 10.29 2.14
C SER A 341 79.65 9.63 3.27
N VAL A 342 78.96 9.25 4.36
CA VAL A 342 79.51 8.48 5.49
C VAL A 342 78.47 7.49 6.01
N GLY A 343 78.93 6.30 6.43
CA GLY A 343 78.06 5.37 7.16
C GLY A 343 77.66 5.95 8.52
N ASN A 344 76.37 6.17 8.70
CA ASN A 344 75.72 6.81 9.83
C ASN A 344 75.56 5.84 11.01
N GLN A 345 75.70 6.38 12.22
CA GLN A 345 75.40 5.66 13.47
C GLN A 345 74.50 6.54 14.33
N ILE A 346 73.20 6.27 14.23
CA ILE A 346 72.14 7.00 14.92
C ILE A 346 71.68 6.14 16.10
N SER A 347 71.61 6.73 17.28
CA SER A 347 71.01 6.10 18.46
C SER A 347 69.99 7.03 19.08
N ILE A 348 68.78 6.50 19.25
CA ILE A 348 67.62 7.17 19.81
C ILE A 348 67.40 6.62 21.21
N THR A 349 67.14 7.49 22.18
CA THR A 349 66.88 7.10 23.57
C THR A 349 65.79 7.96 24.20
N ALA A 350 64.91 7.36 24.99
CA ALA A 350 63.86 8.06 25.72
C ALA A 350 64.25 8.37 27.18
N ASN A 351 63.73 9.45 27.74
CA ASN A 351 63.77 9.70 29.19
C ASN A 351 62.49 10.41 29.68
N GLY A 352 61.39 9.65 29.73
CA GLY A 352 60.04 10.20 29.87
C GLY A 352 59.58 10.79 28.53
N SER A 353 58.77 11.86 28.58
CA SER A 353 58.27 12.59 27.40
C SER A 353 59.35 13.42 26.67
N ARG A 354 60.61 12.96 26.67
CA ARG A 354 61.72 13.59 25.96
C ARG A 354 62.50 12.55 25.17
N VAL A 355 62.54 12.73 23.86
CA VAL A 355 63.29 11.85 22.93
C VAL A 355 64.65 12.47 22.66
N ASN A 356 65.68 11.63 22.66
CA ASN A 356 67.07 12.02 22.47
C ASN A 356 67.66 11.30 21.26
N VAL A 357 67.82 12.01 20.14
CA VAL A 357 68.50 11.49 18.93
C VAL A 357 69.97 11.87 18.99
N SER A 358 70.87 10.93 18.70
CA SER A 358 72.32 11.16 18.81
C SER A 358 73.15 10.50 17.72
N TRP A 359 74.06 11.30 17.12
CA TRP A 359 75.05 10.85 16.15
C TRP A 359 76.31 10.35 16.87
N LEU A 360 76.53 9.03 16.88
CA LEU A 360 77.63 8.41 17.62
C LEU A 360 79.01 8.66 16.99
N ASN A 361 79.05 8.89 15.67
CA ASN A 361 80.30 9.05 14.90
C ASN A 361 80.96 10.44 15.05
N LEU A 362 80.21 11.48 15.43
CA LEU A 362 80.69 12.88 15.50
C LEU A 362 80.99 13.40 16.91
N GLY A 363 80.78 12.58 17.95
CA GLY A 363 81.07 12.97 19.33
C GLY A 363 79.86 13.42 20.15
N HIS A 364 78.71 12.78 19.93
CA HIS A 364 77.45 12.99 20.66
C HIS A 364 76.89 14.41 20.53
N TYR A 365 76.48 14.79 19.33
CA TYR A 365 75.41 15.77 19.18
C TYR A 365 74.10 15.13 19.70
N GLN A 366 73.30 15.89 20.44
CA GLN A 366 72.11 15.44 21.15
C GLN A 366 70.97 16.40 20.84
N LEU A 367 69.95 15.90 20.16
CA LEU A 367 68.70 16.59 19.90
C LEU A 367 67.71 16.24 21.03
N ASP A 368 67.18 17.24 21.74
CA ASP A 368 66.29 17.06 22.89
C ASP A 368 64.86 17.46 22.48
N ILE A 369 63.99 16.47 22.21
CA ILE A 369 62.65 16.67 21.62
C ILE A 369 61.57 16.63 22.71
N VAL A 370 60.52 17.45 22.57
CA VAL A 370 59.28 17.46 23.35
C VAL A 370 58.10 17.53 22.36
N ASN A 371 56.98 16.85 22.63
CA ASN A 371 55.76 16.84 21.81
C ASN A 371 56.02 16.77 20.28
N ALA A 372 56.49 15.61 19.81
CA ALA A 372 56.55 15.32 18.38
C ALA A 372 55.99 13.92 18.15
N GLU A 373 55.02 13.81 17.26
CA GLU A 373 54.17 12.63 17.11
C GLU A 373 54.80 11.62 16.14
N THR A 374 55.49 12.11 15.11
CA THR A 374 56.20 11.31 14.11
C THR A 374 57.68 11.68 14.03
N ILE A 375 58.55 10.68 14.00
CA ILE A 375 59.97 10.86 13.67
C ILE A 375 60.28 10.03 12.43
N GLU A 376 60.81 10.69 11.40
CA GLU A 376 61.21 10.11 10.12
C GLU A 376 62.74 10.19 9.98
N ILE A 377 63.40 9.05 9.76
CA ILE A 377 64.86 8.95 9.72
C ILE A 377 65.33 8.37 8.40
N HIS A 378 66.20 9.14 7.73
CA HIS A 378 66.85 8.73 6.48
C HIS A 378 68.31 8.38 6.77
N GLY A 379 68.67 7.11 6.54
CA GLY A 379 70.06 6.65 6.58
C GLY A 379 70.88 7.34 5.48
N GLY A 380 70.61 6.97 4.23
CA GLY A 380 71.25 7.55 3.04
C GLY A 380 71.75 6.47 2.09
N ALA A 381 72.85 6.77 1.37
CA ALA A 381 73.35 5.93 0.27
C ALA A 381 74.63 5.11 0.62
N ASP A 382 74.90 4.92 1.91
CA ASP A 382 76.04 4.17 2.47
C ASP A 382 75.53 3.25 3.60
N ALA A 383 76.37 2.32 4.09
CA ALA A 383 75.94 1.32 5.08
C ALA A 383 75.76 1.88 6.51
N ASP A 384 74.52 1.85 7.01
CA ASP A 384 74.06 2.60 8.17
C ASP A 384 73.60 1.72 9.35
N ASN A 385 73.63 2.30 10.56
CA ASN A 385 73.13 1.66 11.77
C ASN A 385 72.20 2.63 12.51
N VAL A 386 70.90 2.33 12.53
CA VAL A 386 69.88 3.10 13.24
C VAL A 386 69.34 2.24 14.37
N PHE A 387 69.56 2.70 15.61
CA PHE A 387 69.08 2.03 16.81
C PHE A 387 67.93 2.81 17.44
N GLY A 388 66.69 2.35 17.20
CA GLY A 388 65.55 2.64 18.05
C GLY A 388 65.80 2.20 19.49
N GLY A 389 65.22 2.94 20.44
CA GLY A 389 65.46 2.76 21.87
C GLY A 389 64.20 2.37 22.61
N VAL A 390 64.25 1.28 23.37
CA VAL A 390 63.12 0.80 24.18
C VAL A 390 62.54 1.88 25.11
N GLY A 391 61.21 1.93 25.21
CA GLY A 391 60.47 2.80 26.13
C GLY A 391 60.10 4.20 25.59
N LEU A 392 59.95 4.38 24.28
CA LEU A 392 59.46 5.60 23.63
C LEU A 392 57.93 5.81 23.80
N THR A 393 57.45 5.91 25.05
CA THR A 393 56.02 6.16 25.30
C THR A 393 55.65 7.62 24.97
N GLY A 394 55.14 7.86 23.77
CA GLY A 394 54.67 9.19 23.32
C GLY A 394 54.77 9.46 21.82
N LEU A 395 55.45 8.61 21.04
CA LEU A 395 55.39 8.66 19.57
C LEU A 395 54.12 7.95 19.08
N ALA A 396 53.52 8.47 18.01
CA ALA A 396 52.36 7.89 17.34
C ALA A 396 52.75 7.04 16.12
N SER A 397 53.86 7.39 15.45
CA SER A 397 54.44 6.65 14.34
C SER A 397 55.95 6.84 14.30
N PHE A 398 56.69 5.80 13.93
CA PHE A 398 58.13 5.88 13.73
C PHE A 398 58.49 5.28 12.36
N VAL A 399 59.16 6.08 11.52
CA VAL A 399 59.43 5.71 10.13
C VAL A 399 60.93 5.66 9.87
N LEU A 400 61.41 4.50 9.41
CA LEU A 400 62.81 4.27 9.08
C LEU A 400 62.99 4.02 7.59
N TYR A 401 63.93 4.73 6.97
CA TYR A 401 64.42 4.43 5.62
C TYR A 401 65.93 4.14 5.67
N GLY A 402 66.34 2.92 5.32
CA GLY A 402 67.75 2.63 5.02
C GLY A 402 68.19 3.25 3.69
N GLU A 403 67.26 3.37 2.74
CA GLU A 403 67.43 3.89 1.36
C GLU A 403 68.36 3.05 0.47
N GLY A 404 69.65 2.94 0.79
CA GLY A 404 70.56 2.10 0.01
C GLY A 404 71.93 1.92 0.63
N GLY A 405 72.23 0.70 1.06
CA GLY A 405 73.44 0.43 1.82
C GLY A 405 73.65 -1.07 2.07
N VAL A 406 73.94 -1.39 3.32
CA VAL A 406 73.85 -2.73 3.93
C VAL A 406 73.57 -2.43 5.39
N ASP A 407 72.30 -2.27 5.68
CA ASP A 407 71.84 -1.43 6.76
C ASP A 407 71.39 -2.26 7.95
N THR A 408 71.33 -1.62 9.10
CA THR A 408 70.93 -2.27 10.35
C THR A 408 69.95 -1.35 11.06
N LEU A 409 68.68 -1.70 10.91
CA LEU A 409 67.51 -0.92 11.31
C LEU A 409 66.82 -1.63 12.48
N PHE A 410 66.86 -1.01 13.66
CA PHE A 410 66.11 -1.47 14.82
C PHE A 410 64.96 -0.50 15.10
N GLY A 411 63.76 -1.07 15.18
CA GLY A 411 62.54 -0.40 15.58
C GLY A 411 62.44 -0.13 17.08
N THR A 412 61.22 0.02 17.57
CA THR A 412 60.87 0.52 18.90
C THR A 412 59.91 -0.42 19.64
N ASP A 413 59.20 0.08 20.66
CA ASP A 413 58.10 -0.65 21.31
C ASP A 413 56.73 -0.04 20.89
N THR A 414 56.66 0.58 19.71
CA THR A 414 55.45 1.18 19.09
C THR A 414 55.29 0.69 17.65
N VAL A 415 54.12 0.95 17.04
CA VAL A 415 53.87 0.62 15.62
C VAL A 415 54.86 1.39 14.72
N ASP A 416 55.76 0.64 14.09
CA ASP A 416 56.80 1.16 13.22
C ASP A 416 56.48 0.89 11.75
N THR A 417 56.99 1.75 10.85
CA THR A 417 57.04 1.48 9.41
C THR A 417 58.49 1.52 8.93
N ILE A 418 59.03 0.38 8.50
CA ILE A 418 60.45 0.23 8.16
C ILE A 418 60.60 -0.12 6.69
N TYR A 419 61.33 0.71 5.95
CA TYR A 419 61.77 0.48 4.58
C TYR A 419 63.25 0.11 4.59
N GLY A 420 63.59 -1.13 4.23
CA GLY A 420 64.99 -1.56 4.11
C GLY A 420 65.77 -0.68 3.13
N GLY A 421 65.28 -0.61 1.90
CA GLY A 421 65.98 0.05 0.80
C GLY A 421 66.80 -0.95 0.00
N ALA A 422 67.73 -0.47 -0.82
CA ALA A 422 68.54 -1.33 -1.68
C ALA A 422 69.79 -1.83 -0.93
N GLY A 423 69.74 -3.02 -0.33
CA GLY A 423 70.79 -3.47 0.58
C GLY A 423 70.86 -4.99 0.79
N ASN A 424 71.41 -5.43 1.93
CA ASN A 424 71.27 -6.83 2.38
C ASN A 424 71.11 -6.74 3.89
N ASP A 425 69.95 -6.25 4.27
CA ASP A 425 69.79 -5.46 5.47
C ASP A 425 69.44 -6.32 6.68
N ILE A 426 69.52 -5.73 7.86
CA ILE A 426 69.16 -6.37 9.11
C ILE A 426 68.08 -5.50 9.75
N ILE A 427 66.84 -6.00 9.71
CA ILE A 427 65.65 -5.35 10.26
C ILE A 427 65.17 -6.14 11.46
N ASP A 428 64.86 -5.44 12.56
CA ASP A 428 64.28 -5.97 13.79
C ASP A 428 63.32 -4.89 14.32
N ALA A 429 62.03 -5.01 14.03
CA ALA A 429 61.02 -3.99 14.38
C ALA A 429 60.69 -3.95 15.88
N ALA A 430 61.04 -5.03 16.58
CA ALA A 430 61.03 -5.23 18.03
C ALA A 430 59.64 -5.40 18.68
N GLY A 431 58.70 -4.46 18.59
CA GLY A 431 57.39 -4.64 19.20
C GLY A 431 56.38 -3.55 18.91
N GLY A 432 55.24 -3.97 18.40
CA GLY A 432 54.24 -3.14 17.74
C GLY A 432 53.45 -4.06 16.82
N ASP A 433 52.48 -3.53 16.08
CA ASP A 433 51.87 -4.25 14.95
C ASP A 433 52.54 -3.70 13.68
N ASP A 434 53.76 -4.16 13.38
CA ASP A 434 54.71 -3.42 12.54
C ASP A 434 54.56 -3.69 11.04
N ILE A 435 54.89 -2.69 10.21
CA ILE A 435 54.88 -2.82 8.73
C ILE A 435 56.31 -2.71 8.19
N ILE A 436 56.78 -3.78 7.55
CA ILE A 436 58.15 -3.87 7.03
C ILE A 436 58.11 -4.03 5.51
N HIS A 437 58.58 -3.01 4.80
CA HIS A 437 58.76 -3.02 3.35
C HIS A 437 60.17 -3.50 3.01
N ALA A 438 60.25 -4.74 2.53
CA ALA A 438 61.47 -5.39 2.09
C ALA A 438 61.63 -5.31 0.57
N ASP A 439 62.87 -5.28 0.09
CA ASP A 439 63.19 -5.08 -1.32
C ASP A 439 63.56 -6.40 -2.05
N GLY A 440 64.15 -6.29 -3.24
CA GLY A 440 64.58 -7.42 -4.07
C GLY A 440 65.97 -8.01 -3.75
N ASP A 441 66.66 -7.59 -2.69
CA ASP A 441 67.95 -8.12 -2.22
C ASP A 441 67.82 -8.97 -0.91
N ASN A 442 68.91 -9.31 -0.22
CA ASN A 442 68.92 -10.40 0.79
C ASN A 442 68.88 -9.90 2.23
N ASP A 443 67.69 -9.57 2.73
CA ASP A 443 67.54 -9.04 4.09
C ASP A 443 67.26 -10.12 5.13
N ARG A 444 67.56 -9.76 6.37
CA ARG A 444 67.30 -10.53 7.58
C ARG A 444 66.30 -9.75 8.41
N ILE A 445 65.07 -10.21 8.44
CA ILE A 445 63.95 -9.50 9.06
C ILE A 445 63.50 -10.22 10.34
N SER A 446 63.15 -9.46 11.37
CA SER A 446 62.31 -9.85 12.50
C SER A 446 61.20 -8.79 12.60
N GLY A 447 59.94 -9.20 12.73
CA GLY A 447 58.90 -8.33 13.26
C GLY A 447 59.19 -8.10 14.75
N GLY A 448 58.57 -8.90 15.60
CA GLY A 448 59.02 -9.10 16.97
C GLY A 448 57.92 -9.54 17.91
N ALA A 449 57.09 -8.59 18.35
CA ALA A 449 56.07 -8.80 19.36
C ALA A 449 54.79 -7.97 19.11
N GLY A 450 54.00 -8.40 18.13
CA GLY A 450 52.60 -8.00 17.95
C GLY A 450 51.97 -8.82 16.82
N PHE A 451 51.27 -8.16 15.90
CA PHE A 451 50.88 -8.72 14.61
C PHE A 451 51.66 -8.02 13.50
N ASP A 452 52.76 -8.63 13.06
CA ASP A 452 53.70 -7.98 12.15
C ASP A 452 53.40 -8.36 10.68
N THR A 453 53.52 -7.39 9.78
CA THR A 453 53.32 -7.56 8.33
C THR A 453 54.60 -7.26 7.55
N VAL A 454 55.11 -8.23 6.80
CA VAL A 454 56.19 -8.02 5.82
C VAL A 454 55.59 -7.93 4.41
N ILE A 455 55.81 -6.80 3.74
CA ILE A 455 55.43 -6.57 2.34
C ILE A 455 56.69 -6.69 1.49
N VAL A 456 56.65 -7.54 0.46
CA VAL A 456 57.79 -7.72 -0.46
C VAL A 456 57.36 -7.37 -1.89
N ASP A 457 57.76 -6.18 -2.35
CA ASP A 457 57.49 -5.70 -3.71
C ASP A 457 58.47 -6.33 -4.72
N LEU A 458 58.25 -7.61 -5.01
CA LEU A 458 58.94 -8.33 -6.08
C LEU A 458 58.36 -7.87 -7.42
N VAL A 459 59.10 -7.03 -8.16
CA VAL A 459 58.73 -6.66 -9.55
C VAL A 459 59.63 -7.37 -10.57
N PRO A 460 59.51 -8.71 -10.75
CA PRO A 460 60.26 -9.41 -11.78
C PRO A 460 59.73 -9.04 -13.16
N ALA A 461 60.58 -8.45 -14.00
CA ALA A 461 60.23 -8.14 -15.40
C ALA A 461 60.15 -9.38 -16.33
N THR A 462 60.23 -10.59 -15.77
CA THR A 462 60.25 -11.89 -16.45
C THR A 462 59.80 -13.00 -15.49
N PRO A 463 59.07 -14.03 -15.97
CA PRO A 463 58.60 -15.16 -15.14
C PRO A 463 59.64 -15.73 -14.17
N GLY A 464 59.29 -15.77 -12.88
CA GLY A 464 60.11 -16.31 -11.80
C GLY A 464 59.33 -17.28 -10.89
N THR A 465 60.05 -18.18 -10.22
CA THR A 465 59.50 -18.94 -9.08
C THR A 465 59.94 -18.30 -7.77
N ILE A 466 58.96 -18.00 -6.92
CA ILE A 466 59.06 -17.50 -5.54
C ILE A 466 58.74 -18.67 -4.61
N SER A 467 59.74 -19.11 -3.84
CA SER A 467 59.65 -20.22 -2.89
C SER A 467 59.54 -19.67 -1.47
N ILE A 468 58.54 -20.12 -0.71
CA ILE A 468 58.16 -19.61 0.62
C ILE A 468 58.32 -20.75 1.62
N ASP A 469 59.54 -20.95 2.14
CA ASP A 469 59.88 -22.19 2.86
C ASP A 469 60.40 -21.93 4.28
N PRO A 470 59.81 -22.54 5.32
CA PRO A 470 60.40 -22.49 6.66
C PRO A 470 61.71 -23.28 6.68
N ASN A 471 62.81 -22.60 7.01
CA ASN A 471 64.10 -23.24 7.15
C ASN A 471 64.20 -24.05 8.45
N SER A 472 65.26 -24.86 8.59
CA SER A 472 65.42 -25.78 9.73
C SER A 472 65.49 -25.12 11.13
N SER A 473 65.45 -23.79 11.19
CA SER A 473 65.47 -22.99 12.43
C SER A 473 64.08 -22.47 12.82
N GLY A 474 63.07 -22.63 11.96
CA GLY A 474 61.73 -22.05 12.14
C GLY A 474 61.52 -20.68 11.47
N ARG A 475 62.57 -20.08 10.89
CA ARG A 475 62.51 -18.82 10.13
C ARG A 475 62.00 -19.07 8.71
N ILE A 476 61.21 -18.16 8.16
CA ILE A 476 60.69 -18.24 6.79
C ILE A 476 61.77 -17.72 5.84
N THR A 477 62.05 -18.49 4.79
CA THR A 477 62.97 -18.10 3.72
C THR A 477 62.18 -17.89 2.44
N LEU A 478 61.96 -16.63 2.06
CA LEU A 478 61.49 -16.28 0.72
C LEU A 478 62.68 -16.32 -0.23
N SER A 479 62.56 -16.98 -1.38
CA SER A 479 63.65 -16.99 -2.36
C SER A 479 63.17 -17.02 -3.80
N THR A 480 63.85 -16.27 -4.67
CA THR A 480 63.45 -16.16 -6.09
C THR A 480 64.48 -16.80 -7.01
N THR A 481 64.00 -17.56 -8.01
CA THR A 481 64.89 -18.23 -8.99
C THR A 481 65.44 -17.28 -10.06
N ALA A 482 64.81 -16.13 -10.29
CA ALA A 482 65.23 -15.14 -11.28
C ALA A 482 66.40 -14.26 -10.80
N LEU A 483 66.44 -13.92 -9.50
CA LEU A 483 67.42 -12.98 -8.92
C LEU A 483 68.40 -13.67 -7.96
N GLY A 484 68.03 -14.80 -7.33
CA GLY A 484 68.85 -15.49 -6.33
C GLY A 484 68.77 -14.89 -4.93
N THR A 485 67.93 -13.86 -4.78
CA THR A 485 67.47 -13.16 -3.58
C THR A 485 66.97 -14.10 -2.50
N LYS A 486 67.17 -13.72 -1.23
CA LYS A 486 66.72 -14.44 -0.04
C LYS A 486 66.35 -13.50 1.10
N GLN A 487 65.06 -13.41 1.41
CA GLN A 487 64.60 -12.82 2.67
C GLN A 487 64.57 -13.91 3.75
N ASP A 488 65.22 -13.69 4.89
CA ASP A 488 65.27 -14.61 6.04
C ASP A 488 64.53 -13.98 7.24
N ILE A 489 63.22 -14.25 7.29
CA ILE A 489 62.19 -13.61 8.14
C ILE A 489 61.94 -14.46 9.40
N ASP A 490 61.92 -13.83 10.58
CA ASP A 490 61.48 -14.40 11.87
C ASP A 490 60.28 -13.63 12.40
N THR A 491 59.49 -14.24 13.29
CA THR A 491 58.48 -13.54 14.14
C THR A 491 57.62 -12.54 13.37
N VAL A 492 56.85 -13.06 12.40
CA VAL A 492 55.96 -12.28 11.52
C VAL A 492 54.70 -13.10 11.26
N GLU A 493 53.53 -12.45 11.39
CA GLU A 493 52.21 -13.06 11.32
C GLU A 493 51.59 -12.97 9.92
N ARG A 494 51.90 -11.93 9.14
CA ARG A 494 51.48 -11.78 7.74
C ARG A 494 52.66 -11.54 6.80
N ILE A 495 52.65 -12.22 5.65
CA ILE A 495 53.50 -11.86 4.51
C ILE A 495 52.58 -11.47 3.33
N GLU A 496 52.80 -10.29 2.75
CA GLU A 496 52.15 -9.84 1.51
C GLU A 496 53.15 -9.90 0.35
N LEU A 497 52.78 -10.62 -0.71
CA LEU A 497 53.55 -10.78 -1.93
C LEU A 497 52.76 -10.26 -3.13
N LYS A 498 53.42 -9.44 -3.95
CA LYS A 498 52.90 -8.98 -5.24
C LYS A 498 53.78 -9.49 -6.36
N GLY A 499 53.16 -10.05 -7.41
CA GLY A 499 53.84 -10.54 -8.59
C GLY A 499 53.98 -9.51 -9.71
N GLY A 500 54.62 -9.93 -10.80
CA GLY A 500 54.95 -9.07 -11.92
C GLY A 500 53.83 -8.87 -12.95
N ALA A 501 54.23 -8.36 -14.12
CA ALA A 501 53.39 -8.32 -15.32
C ALA A 501 53.70 -9.49 -16.28
N ALA A 502 54.20 -10.61 -15.73
CA ALA A 502 54.40 -11.85 -16.45
C ALA A 502 54.22 -13.05 -15.50
N GLY A 503 53.57 -14.10 -15.98
CA GLY A 503 53.20 -15.28 -15.18
C GLY A 503 54.33 -15.85 -14.33
N ASP A 504 54.19 -15.68 -13.02
CA ASP A 504 55.07 -16.08 -11.94
C ASP A 504 54.56 -17.36 -11.25
N ILE A 505 55.39 -17.96 -10.40
CA ILE A 505 55.07 -19.21 -9.69
C ILE A 505 55.35 -19.02 -8.20
N PHE A 506 54.31 -19.03 -7.38
CA PHE A 506 54.38 -18.95 -5.92
C PHE A 506 54.21 -20.36 -5.34
N VAL A 507 55.17 -20.82 -4.53
CA VAL A 507 55.11 -22.15 -3.90
C VAL A 507 55.57 -22.07 -2.44
N SER A 508 54.73 -22.53 -1.50
CA SER A 508 55.21 -22.99 -0.19
C SER A 508 55.29 -24.53 -0.18
N SER A 509 56.38 -25.10 0.34
CA SER A 509 56.61 -26.56 0.26
C SER A 509 56.38 -27.33 1.57
N SER A 510 55.88 -26.66 2.62
CA SER A 510 55.50 -27.28 3.90
C SER A 510 54.73 -26.36 4.83
N THR A 511 53.78 -26.92 5.58
CA THR A 511 53.04 -26.28 6.69
C THR A 511 53.91 -25.48 7.66
N PHE A 512 53.57 -24.20 7.89
CA PHE A 512 54.31 -23.20 8.68
C PHE A 512 54.25 -23.36 10.21
N GLY A 513 53.87 -24.53 10.73
CA GLY A 513 53.29 -24.70 12.08
C GLY A 513 54.09 -24.30 13.34
N THR A 514 55.30 -23.73 13.24
CA THR A 514 55.99 -23.09 14.39
C THR A 514 56.65 -21.75 14.07
N SER A 515 56.39 -21.12 12.92
CA SER A 515 57.06 -19.87 12.50
C SER A 515 56.33 -18.58 12.88
N GLY A 516 55.11 -18.66 13.44
CA GLY A 516 54.31 -17.49 13.82
C GLY A 516 53.36 -16.99 12.71
N LEU A 517 53.70 -17.25 11.44
CA LEU A 517 52.86 -16.92 10.28
C LEU A 517 51.44 -17.48 10.42
N GLN A 518 50.46 -16.59 10.27
CA GLN A 518 49.02 -16.86 10.33
C GLN A 518 48.36 -16.67 8.96
N GLU A 519 48.82 -15.68 8.18
CA GLU A 519 48.27 -15.35 6.86
C GLU A 519 49.37 -15.15 5.82
N LEU A 520 49.19 -15.73 4.62
CA LEU A 520 49.93 -15.36 3.43
C LEU A 520 48.96 -14.69 2.45
N LYS A 521 49.26 -13.45 2.05
CA LYS A 521 48.49 -12.71 1.06
C LYS A 521 49.27 -12.66 -0.25
N ILE A 522 48.68 -13.15 -1.33
CA ILE A 522 49.33 -13.23 -2.65
C ILE A 522 48.45 -12.54 -3.69
N GLU A 523 49.05 -11.60 -4.42
CA GLU A 523 48.48 -10.99 -5.64
C GLU A 523 49.40 -11.36 -6.81
N GLY A 524 48.97 -12.26 -7.71
CA GLY A 524 49.79 -12.76 -8.83
C GLY A 524 50.15 -11.67 -9.85
N GLY A 525 49.18 -10.82 -10.19
CA GLY A 525 49.39 -9.59 -10.94
C GLY A 525 48.91 -9.68 -12.38
N GLY A 526 49.74 -10.20 -13.29
CA GLY A 526 49.31 -10.37 -14.68
C GLY A 526 50.20 -11.26 -15.55
N GLY A 527 49.57 -11.97 -16.48
CA GLY A 527 50.10 -13.18 -17.08
C GLY A 527 49.64 -14.40 -16.28
N GLY A 528 49.70 -15.60 -16.89
CA GLY A 528 49.19 -16.81 -16.24
C GLY A 528 50.07 -17.30 -15.10
N ASP A 529 49.64 -17.06 -13.87
CA ASP A 529 50.33 -17.36 -12.62
C ASP A 529 50.08 -18.79 -12.13
N THR A 530 50.92 -19.28 -11.22
CA THR A 530 50.70 -20.56 -10.53
C THR A 530 50.98 -20.40 -9.05
N ILE A 531 49.94 -20.45 -8.24
CA ILE A 531 49.98 -20.24 -6.80
C ILE A 531 49.70 -21.58 -6.13
N THR A 532 50.58 -21.99 -5.22
CA THR A 532 50.43 -23.21 -4.42
C THR A 532 50.88 -22.93 -3.00
N THR A 533 49.92 -22.88 -2.08
CA THR A 533 50.18 -22.64 -0.66
C THR A 533 49.87 -23.89 0.19
N GLN A 534 50.17 -23.82 1.48
CA GLN A 534 50.10 -24.92 2.47
C GLN A 534 50.07 -24.31 3.88
N SER A 535 49.33 -23.22 4.08
CA SER A 535 49.38 -22.44 5.32
C SER A 535 48.38 -22.97 6.36
N THR A 536 47.51 -22.09 6.85
CA THR A 536 46.27 -22.42 7.58
C THR A 536 45.13 -21.44 7.27
N TYR A 537 45.45 -20.31 6.63
CA TYR A 537 44.55 -19.27 6.15
C TYR A 537 45.35 -18.43 5.14
N ASP A 538 44.98 -18.45 3.87
CA ASP A 538 45.64 -17.72 2.79
C ASP A 538 44.64 -16.80 2.07
N THR A 539 45.05 -15.57 1.75
CA THR A 539 44.26 -14.62 0.95
C THR A 539 44.88 -14.52 -0.45
N ILE A 540 44.28 -15.15 -1.44
CA ILE A 540 44.87 -15.34 -2.77
C ILE A 540 44.06 -14.62 -3.84
N LYS A 541 44.76 -13.84 -4.67
CA LYS A 541 44.25 -13.30 -5.93
C LYS A 541 45.20 -13.66 -7.07
N GLY A 542 44.69 -14.28 -8.13
CA GLY A 542 45.43 -14.54 -9.36
C GLY A 542 45.76 -13.22 -10.07
N GLY A 543 44.77 -12.68 -10.78
CA GLY A 543 44.87 -11.40 -11.47
C GLY A 543 44.66 -11.56 -12.98
N ALA A 544 45.34 -10.74 -13.76
CA ALA A 544 45.10 -10.66 -15.20
C ALA A 544 45.82 -11.79 -15.98
N GLY A 545 45.37 -13.03 -15.83
CA GLY A 545 45.92 -14.22 -16.47
C GLY A 545 44.97 -15.41 -16.51
N LYS A 546 45.45 -16.51 -17.12
CA LYS A 546 44.93 -17.85 -16.81
C LYS A 546 45.81 -18.41 -15.72
N ASP A 547 45.29 -18.43 -14.50
CA ASP A 547 46.05 -18.77 -13.33
C ASP A 547 45.74 -20.20 -12.88
N THR A 548 46.49 -20.68 -11.90
CA THR A 548 46.29 -22.01 -11.31
C THR A 548 46.57 -21.88 -9.82
N ILE A 549 45.51 -21.96 -9.01
CA ILE A 549 45.51 -21.71 -7.58
C ILE A 549 45.26 -23.05 -6.86
N ASN A 550 46.11 -23.37 -5.90
CA ASN A 550 45.93 -24.46 -4.94
C ASN A 550 46.21 -23.90 -3.55
N ALA A 551 45.19 -23.65 -2.72
CA ALA A 551 45.38 -22.98 -1.42
C ALA A 551 45.88 -23.97 -0.33
N GLY A 552 45.45 -25.23 -0.43
CA GLY A 552 46.14 -26.40 0.12
C GLY A 552 45.48 -26.96 1.38
N ASP A 553 46.00 -26.55 2.55
CA ASP A 553 45.46 -26.90 3.86
C ASP A 553 45.15 -25.58 4.58
N GLY A 554 43.89 -25.15 4.63
CA GLY A 554 43.48 -23.95 5.37
C GLY A 554 41.96 -23.83 5.57
N ASP A 555 41.55 -22.63 6.00
CA ASP A 555 40.24 -22.03 5.71
C ASP A 555 40.57 -20.81 4.81
N ASP A 556 40.70 -20.99 3.49
CA ASP A 556 41.37 -20.03 2.59
C ASP A 556 40.39 -19.13 1.83
N VAL A 557 40.79 -17.91 1.46
CA VAL A 557 39.97 -16.93 0.71
C VAL A 557 40.59 -16.65 -0.67
N ILE A 558 39.86 -16.99 -1.73
CA ILE A 558 40.30 -16.86 -3.12
C ILE A 558 39.43 -15.81 -3.81
N ILE A 559 40.04 -14.68 -4.18
CA ILE A 559 39.35 -13.49 -4.69
C ILE A 559 39.54 -13.38 -6.21
N ILE A 560 38.44 -13.30 -6.95
CA ILE A 560 38.40 -13.03 -8.39
C ILE A 560 37.77 -11.66 -8.63
N GLY A 561 38.37 -10.82 -9.48
CA GLY A 561 37.89 -9.47 -9.77
C GLY A 561 37.75 -9.15 -11.26
N GLU A 562 37.32 -7.92 -11.55
CA GLU A 562 37.13 -7.47 -12.94
C GLU A 562 38.39 -7.62 -13.82
N GLY A 563 38.27 -8.47 -14.84
CA GLY A 563 39.29 -8.62 -15.90
C GLY A 563 40.29 -9.74 -15.68
N ASP A 564 40.17 -10.48 -14.57
CA ASP A 564 40.84 -11.76 -14.34
C ASP A 564 40.27 -12.81 -15.33
N ASP A 565 41.06 -13.82 -15.76
CA ASP A 565 40.66 -14.76 -16.83
C ASP A 565 40.51 -16.23 -16.40
N LEU A 566 41.12 -17.19 -17.10
CA LEU A 566 40.59 -18.56 -17.17
C LEU A 566 41.03 -19.49 -16.02
N ASP A 567 40.85 -19.10 -14.77
CA ASP A 567 41.52 -19.71 -13.60
C ASP A 567 41.09 -21.14 -13.28
N ASP A 568 42.06 -21.95 -12.83
CA ASP A 568 41.90 -23.31 -12.31
C ASP A 568 42.14 -23.29 -10.79
N ILE A 569 41.08 -23.50 -10.00
CA ILE A 569 41.02 -23.22 -8.56
C ILE A 569 40.76 -24.51 -7.79
N ASP A 570 41.60 -24.78 -6.82
CA ASP A 570 41.46 -25.87 -5.84
C ASP A 570 41.69 -25.27 -4.44
N GLY A 571 40.64 -25.09 -3.63
CA GLY A 571 40.79 -24.57 -2.26
C GLY A 571 41.61 -25.55 -1.44
N GLY A 572 41.16 -26.80 -1.33
CA GLY A 572 42.09 -27.89 -1.05
C GLY A 572 41.51 -29.16 -0.45
N GLY A 573 42.25 -29.70 0.53
CA GLY A 573 42.18 -31.11 0.93
C GLY A 573 41.69 -31.37 2.36
N ASN A 574 41.01 -30.43 2.99
CA ASN A 574 40.61 -30.54 4.40
C ASN A 574 39.29 -31.29 4.62
N ALA A 575 39.13 -31.81 5.84
CA ALA A 575 37.92 -32.52 6.29
C ALA A 575 37.04 -31.64 7.21
N PHE A 576 37.18 -30.33 7.06
CA PHE A 576 36.49 -29.28 7.82
C PHE A 576 36.26 -28.11 6.86
N SER A 577 35.11 -27.45 7.03
CA SER A 577 34.60 -26.37 6.19
C SER A 577 35.31 -25.04 6.43
N GLY A 578 35.74 -24.36 5.36
CA GLY A 578 36.26 -22.99 5.48
C GLY A 578 36.53 -22.26 4.17
N ASP A 579 36.85 -22.99 3.09
CA ASP A 579 37.39 -22.37 1.87
C ASP A 579 36.32 -21.54 1.14
N THR A 580 36.67 -20.28 0.83
CA THR A 580 35.77 -19.27 0.29
C THR A 580 36.25 -18.76 -1.07
N LEU A 581 35.39 -18.86 -2.08
CA LEU A 581 35.54 -18.19 -3.37
C LEU A 581 34.74 -16.88 -3.36
N ASP A 582 35.43 -15.75 -3.47
CA ASP A 582 34.85 -14.41 -3.46
C ASP A 582 34.89 -13.77 -4.86
N LEU A 583 33.70 -13.53 -5.42
CA LEU A 583 33.48 -12.95 -6.75
C LEU A 583 32.95 -11.49 -6.68
N SER A 584 32.77 -10.94 -5.48
CA SER A 584 32.14 -9.63 -5.24
C SER A 584 32.91 -8.46 -5.87
N GLY A 585 34.17 -8.68 -6.22
CA GLY A 585 35.03 -7.75 -6.96
C GLY A 585 34.76 -7.66 -8.47
N ILE A 586 33.77 -8.37 -9.00
CA ILE A 586 33.35 -8.33 -10.41
C ILE A 586 32.11 -7.42 -10.54
N MET A 587 32.24 -6.30 -11.27
CA MET A 587 31.14 -5.35 -11.48
C MET A 587 30.37 -5.60 -12.80
N ALA A 588 29.12 -5.12 -12.83
CA ALA A 588 28.04 -5.52 -13.75
C ALA A 588 28.21 -5.29 -15.28
N ILE A 589 29.41 -4.99 -15.81
CA ILE A 589 29.59 -4.70 -17.25
C ILE A 589 29.61 -5.93 -18.18
N ASN A 590 29.65 -7.16 -17.64
CA ASN A 590 29.69 -8.40 -18.43
C ASN A 590 28.57 -9.43 -18.16
N GLY A 591 27.62 -9.15 -17.26
CA GLY A 591 26.46 -10.01 -16.98
C GLY A 591 26.81 -11.30 -16.22
N GLY A 592 27.05 -11.15 -14.91
CA GLY A 592 27.21 -12.21 -13.92
C GLY A 592 28.29 -13.26 -14.16
N VAL A 593 28.32 -14.24 -13.26
CA VAL A 593 29.29 -15.33 -13.18
C VAL A 593 28.57 -16.67 -13.31
N THR A 594 29.02 -17.50 -14.25
CA THR A 594 28.49 -18.87 -14.42
C THR A 594 29.46 -19.89 -13.85
N ILE A 595 29.17 -20.42 -12.66
CA ILE A 595 29.77 -21.62 -12.09
C ILE A 595 28.89 -22.82 -12.50
N ASP A 596 29.46 -23.77 -13.25
CA ASP A 596 28.75 -25.00 -13.63
C ASP A 596 29.75 -26.16 -13.62
N THR A 597 29.74 -26.96 -12.54
CA THR A 597 30.61 -28.14 -12.43
C THR A 597 29.95 -29.43 -12.96
N ASP A 598 28.65 -29.41 -13.29
CA ASP A 598 27.89 -30.52 -13.93
C ASP A 598 28.34 -30.79 -15.40
N LEU A 599 29.05 -29.84 -16.00
CA LEU A 599 29.67 -29.98 -17.31
C LEU A 599 30.90 -30.89 -17.25
N ALA A 600 30.69 -32.18 -17.57
CA ALA A 600 31.71 -33.22 -17.67
C ALA A 600 33.11 -32.71 -18.12
N PRO A 601 34.23 -33.16 -17.50
CA PRO A 601 35.49 -32.41 -17.27
C PRO A 601 36.38 -32.08 -18.50
N ASN A 602 35.78 -31.90 -19.67
CA ASN A 602 36.39 -31.44 -20.92
C ASN A 602 35.43 -30.54 -21.73
N ALA A 603 34.31 -30.10 -21.13
CA ALA A 603 33.32 -29.23 -21.75
C ALA A 603 33.46 -27.82 -21.14
N ASN A 604 33.98 -26.88 -21.93
CA ASN A 604 34.22 -25.50 -21.52
C ASN A 604 33.00 -24.90 -20.78
N MET A 605 33.20 -24.41 -19.56
CA MET A 605 32.30 -23.43 -18.95
C MET A 605 32.21 -22.23 -19.89
N THR A 606 31.01 -21.88 -20.37
CA THR A 606 30.86 -20.73 -21.28
C THR A 606 30.56 -19.45 -20.52
N MET A 607 31.52 -19.01 -19.71
CA MET A 607 31.56 -17.62 -19.25
C MET A 607 32.19 -16.70 -20.31
N SER A 608 32.02 -15.41 -20.05
CA SER A 608 32.84 -14.31 -20.58
C SER A 608 33.77 -13.70 -19.51
N SER A 609 34.61 -14.41 -18.74
CA SER A 609 35.18 -15.75 -18.99
C SER A 609 36.04 -16.32 -17.83
N LEU A 610 35.57 -17.35 -17.11
CA LEU A 610 36.41 -18.42 -16.50
C LEU A 610 36.19 -19.74 -17.28
N THR A 611 37.25 -20.56 -17.44
CA THR A 611 37.17 -21.92 -18.05
C THR A 611 38.12 -22.96 -17.41
N GLY A 612 38.62 -22.73 -16.20
CA GLY A 612 39.25 -23.81 -15.41
C GLY A 612 38.23 -24.56 -14.55
N SER A 613 38.72 -25.41 -13.66
CA SER A 613 37.89 -26.11 -12.67
C SER A 613 37.81 -25.31 -11.38
N VAL A 614 36.76 -25.54 -10.60
CA VAL A 614 36.68 -25.11 -9.19
C VAL A 614 36.43 -26.35 -8.34
N THR A 615 37.32 -26.66 -7.40
CA THR A 615 37.20 -27.79 -6.46
C THR A 615 37.59 -27.39 -5.04
N GLY A 616 37.08 -28.11 -4.04
CA GLY A 616 37.42 -27.89 -2.63
C GLY A 616 37.09 -26.47 -2.14
N ILE A 617 35.85 -26.01 -2.36
CA ILE A 617 35.34 -24.72 -1.89
C ILE A 617 34.05 -25.01 -1.12
N GLU A 618 33.89 -24.46 0.08
CA GLU A 618 32.65 -24.61 0.88
C GLU A 618 31.80 -23.34 0.94
N THR A 619 32.35 -22.16 0.64
CA THR A 619 31.59 -20.91 0.54
C THR A 619 31.82 -20.25 -0.81
N ILE A 620 30.74 -19.83 -1.48
CA ILE A 620 30.77 -19.01 -2.68
C ILE A 620 30.05 -17.69 -2.36
N ILE A 621 30.71 -16.57 -2.63
CA ILE A 621 30.12 -15.24 -2.64
C ILE A 621 30.11 -14.78 -4.09
N GLY A 622 28.93 -14.50 -4.63
CA GLY A 622 28.73 -14.10 -6.02
C GLY A 622 29.09 -12.65 -6.32
N SER A 623 28.70 -12.21 -7.50
CA SER A 623 29.13 -10.94 -8.11
C SER A 623 28.12 -9.80 -7.91
N GLN A 624 28.26 -8.72 -8.69
CA GLN A 624 27.29 -7.61 -8.75
C GLN A 624 26.39 -7.67 -10.00
N GLY A 625 26.11 -8.87 -10.53
CA GLY A 625 25.00 -9.07 -11.47
C GLY A 625 24.68 -10.54 -11.71
N ASP A 626 23.49 -10.79 -12.27
CA ASP A 626 22.83 -12.09 -12.56
C ASP A 626 23.74 -13.34 -12.65
N ASP A 627 24.06 -13.92 -11.48
CA ASP A 627 24.92 -15.08 -11.32
C ASP A 627 24.20 -16.39 -11.61
N PHE A 628 24.98 -17.43 -11.93
CA PHE A 628 24.49 -18.73 -12.31
C PHE A 628 25.35 -19.83 -11.68
N ILE A 629 24.88 -20.46 -10.60
CA ILE A 629 25.69 -21.34 -9.74
C ILE A 629 25.09 -22.77 -9.71
N ARG A 630 25.79 -23.72 -10.34
CA ARG A 630 25.46 -25.15 -10.44
C ARG A 630 26.66 -26.07 -10.14
N TYR A 631 26.37 -27.26 -9.62
CA TYR A 631 27.39 -28.27 -9.35
C TYR A 631 26.90 -29.74 -9.36
N GLU A 632 27.82 -30.66 -9.70
CA GLU A 632 27.55 -32.11 -9.70
C GLU A 632 27.01 -32.60 -8.34
N GLN A 633 26.02 -33.50 -8.39
CA GLN A 633 25.39 -34.05 -7.19
C GLN A 633 26.40 -34.76 -6.26
N GLY A 634 26.52 -34.26 -5.04
CA GLY A 634 27.43 -34.74 -4.00
C GLY A 634 28.88 -34.28 -4.21
N ALA A 635 29.11 -33.20 -4.95
CA ALA A 635 30.43 -32.57 -5.09
C ALA A 635 30.90 -31.88 -3.80
N PHE A 636 29.97 -31.36 -3.00
CA PHE A 636 30.23 -30.64 -1.76
C PHE A 636 29.40 -31.25 -0.60
N GLU A 637 29.90 -31.18 0.63
CA GLU A 637 29.13 -31.48 1.85
C GLU A 637 28.94 -30.14 2.61
N HIS A 638 27.73 -29.59 2.63
CA HIS A 638 27.38 -28.31 3.28
C HIS A 638 27.95 -27.05 2.63
N LEU A 639 27.70 -26.88 1.32
CA LEU A 639 28.02 -25.64 0.61
C LEU A 639 27.20 -24.46 1.19
N LYS A 640 27.82 -23.29 1.27
CA LYS A 640 27.15 -22.00 1.47
C LYS A 640 27.28 -21.17 0.19
N VAL A 641 26.16 -20.65 -0.32
CA VAL A 641 26.15 -19.72 -1.45
C VAL A 641 25.47 -18.41 -1.02
N GLU A 642 26.11 -17.29 -1.33
CA GLU A 642 25.55 -15.94 -1.29
C GLU A 642 25.54 -15.41 -2.73
N GLY A 643 24.37 -15.03 -3.25
CA GLY A 643 24.17 -14.63 -4.65
C GLY A 643 24.85 -13.31 -4.99
N GLY A 644 24.57 -12.27 -4.20
CA GLY A 644 25.18 -10.95 -4.35
C GLY A 644 24.16 -9.88 -4.75
N GLU A 645 24.53 -8.98 -5.67
CA GLU A 645 23.54 -8.10 -6.31
C GLU A 645 23.25 -8.65 -7.69
N GLY A 646 22.02 -9.07 -8.00
CA GLY A 646 21.72 -9.75 -9.26
C GLY A 646 20.36 -10.42 -9.25
N SER A 647 19.91 -10.94 -10.40
CA SER A 647 18.79 -11.90 -10.42
C SER A 647 19.36 -13.28 -10.69
N ASP A 648 19.75 -13.95 -9.61
CA ASP A 648 20.68 -15.06 -9.61
C ASP A 648 19.96 -16.39 -9.72
N THR A 649 20.67 -17.41 -10.19
CA THR A 649 20.17 -18.78 -10.22
C THR A 649 21.11 -19.73 -9.49
N ILE A 650 20.71 -20.17 -8.31
CA ILE A 650 21.52 -21.00 -7.41
C ILE A 650 20.92 -22.41 -7.35
N GLU A 651 21.71 -23.46 -7.53
CA GLU A 651 21.24 -24.84 -7.43
C GLU A 651 21.88 -25.58 -6.24
N ILE A 652 21.09 -25.89 -5.21
CA ILE A 652 21.53 -26.48 -3.93
C ILE A 652 21.10 -27.94 -3.72
N GLU A 653 21.74 -28.64 -2.79
CA GLU A 653 21.35 -29.97 -2.31
C GLU A 653 20.87 -29.99 -0.85
N GLU A 654 20.56 -31.19 -0.37
CA GLU A 654 20.07 -31.42 1.00
C GLU A 654 21.20 -31.26 2.02
N GLY A 655 21.19 -30.13 2.74
CA GLY A 655 22.16 -29.81 3.79
C GLY A 655 22.92 -28.50 3.58
N ASP A 656 22.77 -27.87 2.41
CA ASP A 656 23.45 -26.65 1.99
C ASP A 656 22.68 -25.39 2.40
N ASN A 657 23.33 -24.22 2.33
CA ASN A 657 22.71 -22.92 2.56
C ASN A 657 22.76 -22.07 1.28
N ALA A 658 21.69 -21.38 0.96
CA ALA A 658 21.65 -20.36 -0.09
C ALA A 658 21.01 -19.07 0.44
N ASN A 659 21.57 -17.95 0.04
CA ASN A 659 21.03 -16.60 0.18
C ASN A 659 21.05 -15.95 -1.22
N GLY A 660 19.92 -15.40 -1.68
CA GLY A 660 19.86 -14.66 -2.95
C GLY A 660 20.47 -13.26 -2.85
N ASP A 661 20.34 -12.62 -1.68
CA ASP A 661 20.75 -11.25 -1.38
C ASP A 661 19.89 -10.15 -2.04
N LEU A 662 20.23 -9.61 -3.22
CA LEU A 662 19.51 -8.46 -3.83
C LEU A 662 19.16 -8.63 -5.32
N GLY A 663 18.01 -9.25 -5.59
CA GLY A 663 17.23 -9.09 -6.82
C GLY A 663 16.11 -10.13 -6.93
N ASP A 664 15.73 -10.55 -8.14
CA ASP A 664 14.65 -11.53 -8.34
C ASP A 664 15.27 -12.94 -8.51
N ASP A 665 15.56 -13.62 -7.41
CA ASP A 665 16.41 -14.82 -7.38
C ASP A 665 15.65 -16.13 -7.61
N THR A 666 16.35 -17.16 -8.12
CA THR A 666 15.80 -18.51 -8.33
C THR A 666 16.70 -19.59 -7.73
N ILE A 667 16.26 -20.17 -6.61
CA ILE A 667 16.98 -21.21 -5.88
C ILE A 667 16.37 -22.58 -6.19
N PHE A 668 17.08 -23.39 -6.97
CA PHE A 668 16.72 -24.76 -7.32
C PHE A 668 17.19 -25.75 -6.25
N HIS A 669 16.31 -26.57 -5.69
CA HIS A 669 16.64 -27.55 -4.66
C HIS A 669 16.63 -29.01 -5.19
N LYS A 670 17.80 -29.64 -5.28
CA LYS A 670 18.00 -31.06 -5.64
C LYS A 670 17.69 -32.03 -4.49
N GLN A 671 17.45 -33.30 -4.80
CA GLN A 671 17.24 -34.37 -3.80
C GLN A 671 18.38 -35.38 -3.80
N THR A 672 19.05 -35.58 -2.66
CA THR A 672 20.21 -36.48 -2.55
C THR A 672 19.81 -37.96 -2.49
N ALA A 673 20.81 -38.83 -2.37
CA ALA A 673 20.61 -40.27 -2.22
C ALA A 673 20.66 -40.78 -0.77
N ASP A 674 21.12 -39.96 0.20
CA ASP A 674 21.36 -40.41 1.58
C ASP A 674 20.63 -39.50 2.60
N PRO A 675 19.58 -39.98 3.29
CA PRO A 675 18.73 -39.16 4.16
C PRO A 675 19.38 -38.81 5.53
N PHE A 676 20.71 -38.64 5.57
CA PHE A 676 21.48 -38.38 6.78
C PHE A 676 21.83 -36.90 6.98
N PHE A 677 21.76 -36.08 5.92
CA PHE A 677 22.15 -34.66 5.91
C PHE A 677 20.94 -33.73 6.12
N ALA A 678 20.30 -33.80 7.28
CA ALA A 678 19.27 -32.83 7.66
C ALA A 678 19.92 -31.52 8.12
N GLY A 679 19.65 -30.41 7.41
CA GLY A 679 20.26 -29.11 7.61
C GLY A 679 19.97 -28.17 6.43
N GLY A 680 20.48 -26.94 6.51
CA GLY A 680 20.35 -25.93 5.45
C GLY A 680 19.31 -24.85 5.75
N THR A 681 19.62 -23.63 5.32
CA THR A 681 18.76 -22.44 5.29
C THR A 681 18.66 -21.96 3.85
N VAL A 682 17.45 -21.64 3.39
CA VAL A 682 17.21 -20.93 2.13
C VAL A 682 16.65 -19.55 2.48
N ASP A 683 17.31 -18.52 1.98
CA ASP A 683 16.92 -17.12 2.10
C ASP A 683 16.85 -16.54 0.68
N GLY A 684 15.74 -15.90 0.31
CA GLY A 684 15.68 -15.16 -0.96
C GLY A 684 16.38 -13.80 -0.85
N GLY A 685 16.20 -13.13 0.28
CA GLY A 685 16.73 -11.80 0.50
C GLY A 685 15.76 -10.71 0.04
N GLY A 686 16.05 -10.05 -1.07
CA GLY A 686 15.46 -8.75 -1.40
C GLY A 686 15.02 -8.54 -2.84
N GLY A 687 14.04 -9.30 -3.33
CA GLY A 687 13.26 -8.92 -4.51
C GLY A 687 11.95 -9.68 -4.67
N SER A 688 11.86 -10.52 -5.71
CA SER A 688 10.72 -11.43 -5.92
C SER A 688 11.17 -12.87 -6.15
N ASP A 689 11.46 -13.54 -5.04
CA ASP A 689 12.35 -14.70 -5.04
C ASP A 689 11.59 -16.02 -5.22
N THR A 690 12.24 -17.00 -5.84
CA THR A 690 11.64 -18.27 -6.25
C THR A 690 12.40 -19.46 -5.71
N LEU A 691 11.74 -20.30 -4.91
CA LEU A 691 12.27 -21.59 -4.48
C LEU A 691 11.65 -22.72 -5.32
N ASP A 692 12.50 -23.37 -6.13
CA ASP A 692 12.09 -24.33 -7.15
C ASP A 692 12.54 -25.76 -6.80
N PHE A 693 11.58 -26.64 -6.55
CA PHE A 693 11.79 -28.05 -6.21
C PHE A 693 11.63 -29.00 -7.41
N SER A 694 11.55 -28.49 -8.65
CA SER A 694 11.26 -29.26 -9.86
C SER A 694 12.30 -30.34 -10.20
N LEU A 695 13.51 -30.23 -9.64
CA LEU A 695 14.58 -31.22 -9.76
C LEU A 695 14.41 -32.43 -8.82
N ARG A 696 13.47 -32.39 -7.85
CA ARG A 696 13.16 -33.51 -6.95
C ARG A 696 12.17 -34.46 -7.61
N THR A 697 12.39 -35.78 -7.43
CA THR A 697 11.73 -36.82 -8.25
C THR A 697 11.27 -38.06 -7.49
N LYS A 698 11.37 -38.08 -6.14
CA LYS A 698 11.07 -39.28 -5.33
C LYS A 698 9.94 -39.09 -4.31
N SER A 699 9.62 -37.86 -3.92
CA SER A 699 8.68 -37.51 -2.86
C SER A 699 8.23 -36.06 -3.01
N GLY A 700 6.97 -35.80 -2.64
CA GLY A 700 6.44 -34.45 -2.51
C GLY A 700 6.81 -33.77 -1.18
N ILE A 701 6.55 -32.48 -1.11
CA ILE A 701 7.05 -31.52 -0.14
C ILE A 701 5.90 -30.78 0.55
N SER A 702 6.10 -30.42 1.82
CA SER A 702 5.28 -29.45 2.52
C SER A 702 6.16 -28.26 2.88
N VAL A 703 5.90 -27.13 2.26
CA VAL A 703 6.72 -25.90 2.36
C VAL A 703 5.82 -24.75 2.74
N GLY A 704 6.19 -24.06 3.80
CA GLY A 704 5.70 -22.72 4.08
C GLY A 704 6.85 -21.75 4.16
N VAL A 705 6.55 -20.49 3.92
CA VAL A 705 7.47 -19.35 3.97
C VAL A 705 7.18 -18.47 5.19
N GLY A 706 8.01 -17.45 5.44
CA GLY A 706 7.93 -16.61 6.65
C GLY A 706 8.49 -17.26 7.93
N GLY A 707 9.69 -17.87 7.85
CA GLY A 707 10.35 -18.51 9.00
C GLY A 707 9.86 -19.93 9.30
N SER A 708 9.32 -20.58 8.28
CA SER A 708 8.75 -21.93 8.32
C SER A 708 9.76 -22.99 7.85
N VAL A 709 9.45 -24.26 8.13
CA VAL A 709 10.33 -25.40 7.87
C VAL A 709 9.82 -26.16 6.65
N ALA A 710 10.63 -26.30 5.61
CA ALA A 710 10.29 -27.10 4.43
C ALA A 710 10.56 -28.60 4.72
N THR A 711 9.56 -29.45 4.52
CA THR A 711 9.62 -30.87 4.93
C THR A 711 9.19 -31.84 3.83
N ASP A 712 9.89 -32.96 3.69
CA ASP A 712 9.48 -34.06 2.80
C ASP A 712 8.32 -34.83 3.45
N ILE A 713 7.18 -34.90 2.76
CA ILE A 713 5.92 -35.50 3.27
C ILE A 713 6.08 -37.01 3.52
N THR A 714 6.98 -37.67 2.81
CA THR A 714 7.16 -39.13 2.80
C THR A 714 8.26 -39.59 3.75
N THR A 715 9.38 -38.86 3.82
CA THR A 715 10.57 -39.24 4.59
C THR A 715 10.73 -38.47 5.90
N GLY A 716 10.09 -37.31 6.04
CA GLY A 716 10.30 -36.40 7.18
C GLY A 716 11.65 -35.68 7.14
N PHE A 717 12.30 -35.62 5.98
CA PHE A 717 13.45 -34.75 5.73
C PHE A 717 13.09 -33.28 5.96
N ILE A 718 14.06 -32.46 6.36
CA ILE A 718 13.87 -31.06 6.79
C ILE A 718 14.94 -30.18 6.12
N VAL A 719 14.51 -29.20 5.32
CA VAL A 719 15.25 -27.94 5.09
C VAL A 719 14.86 -27.03 6.25
N THR A 720 15.84 -26.51 6.97
CA THR A 720 15.64 -26.07 8.35
C THR A 720 14.84 -24.78 8.46
N PHE A 721 15.07 -23.84 7.55
CA PHE A 721 14.35 -22.57 7.45
C PHE A 721 14.24 -22.14 6.00
N VAL A 722 13.06 -21.65 5.61
CA VAL A 722 12.85 -20.86 4.39
C VAL A 722 12.44 -19.45 4.81
N LEU A 723 13.20 -18.47 4.34
CA LEU A 723 13.09 -17.04 4.62
C LEU A 723 12.96 -16.27 3.31
N ASP A 724 12.17 -15.20 3.35
CA ASP A 724 12.08 -14.18 2.31
C ASP A 724 12.00 -14.74 0.87
N ILE A 725 11.09 -15.72 0.67
CA ILE A 725 10.73 -16.31 -0.64
C ILE A 725 9.26 -16.00 -0.94
N ASP A 726 8.99 -15.42 -2.09
CA ASP A 726 7.63 -15.13 -2.61
C ASP A 726 6.99 -16.32 -3.32
N ASN A 727 7.78 -16.96 -4.20
CA ASN A 727 7.30 -17.91 -5.20
C ASN A 727 7.78 -19.33 -4.88
N ILE A 728 6.91 -20.32 -5.03
CA ILE A 728 7.28 -21.72 -4.84
C ILE A 728 6.85 -22.57 -6.03
N VAL A 729 7.80 -23.31 -6.59
CA VAL A 729 7.55 -24.35 -7.61
C VAL A 729 7.75 -25.72 -6.97
N GLY A 730 6.74 -26.57 -7.05
CA GLY A 730 6.68 -27.92 -6.50
C GLY A 730 7.41 -28.99 -7.30
N THR A 731 7.09 -30.23 -6.98
CA THR A 731 7.68 -31.44 -7.56
C THR A 731 6.82 -32.00 -8.70
N ASP A 732 6.84 -33.32 -8.96
CA ASP A 732 5.85 -34.01 -9.80
C ASP A 732 5.13 -35.09 -8.93
N MET A 733 4.90 -34.76 -7.66
CA MET A 733 4.34 -35.62 -6.59
C MET A 733 3.51 -34.76 -5.60
N ASP A 734 2.55 -35.38 -4.90
CA ASP A 734 1.64 -34.72 -3.95
C ASP A 734 2.31 -33.74 -2.97
N ASP A 735 2.09 -32.43 -3.16
CA ASP A 735 2.71 -31.32 -2.44
C ASP A 735 1.72 -30.55 -1.54
N SER A 736 2.25 -29.76 -0.60
CA SER A 736 1.47 -28.89 0.30
C SER A 736 2.18 -27.55 0.49
N LEU A 737 1.83 -26.59 -0.36
CA LEU A 737 2.49 -25.29 -0.48
C LEU A 737 1.69 -24.21 0.26
N PHE A 738 2.36 -23.45 1.12
CA PHE A 738 1.80 -22.32 1.88
C PHE A 738 2.57 -21.06 1.51
N GLY A 739 1.90 -20.07 0.92
CA GLY A 739 2.54 -18.83 0.47
C GLY A 739 2.85 -17.86 1.61
N ASP A 740 3.60 -16.79 1.32
CA ASP A 740 4.05 -15.86 2.36
C ASP A 740 2.98 -14.81 2.68
N PRO A 741 2.61 -14.58 3.95
CA PRO A 741 1.79 -13.43 4.34
C PRO A 741 2.40 -12.05 4.02
N SER A 742 3.69 -11.95 3.72
CA SER A 742 4.36 -10.72 3.26
C SER A 742 4.55 -10.63 1.74
N ALA A 743 4.17 -11.67 0.97
CA ALA A 743 4.49 -11.80 -0.45
C ALA A 743 4.12 -10.57 -1.30
N ALA A 744 4.97 -10.25 -2.26
CA ALA A 744 4.80 -9.18 -3.23
C ALA A 744 3.60 -9.43 -4.18
N PRO A 745 2.92 -8.37 -4.68
CA PRO A 745 1.81 -8.52 -5.61
C PRO A 745 2.24 -9.18 -6.93
N GLY A 746 1.70 -10.37 -7.21
CA GLY A 746 2.03 -11.16 -8.40
C GLY A 746 2.71 -12.49 -8.10
N ALA A 747 3.10 -12.72 -6.85
CA ALA A 747 3.70 -13.97 -6.40
C ALA A 747 2.80 -15.20 -6.62
N PHE A 748 3.40 -16.39 -6.74
CA PHE A 748 2.70 -17.61 -7.13
C PHE A 748 3.13 -18.89 -6.39
N LEU A 749 2.21 -19.85 -6.32
CA LEU A 749 2.45 -21.24 -5.93
C LEU A 749 2.10 -22.14 -7.11
N ASP A 750 3.03 -22.98 -7.55
CA ASP A 750 2.85 -23.96 -8.62
C ASP A 750 3.12 -25.38 -8.10
N GLY A 751 2.08 -26.21 -7.96
CA GLY A 751 2.20 -27.62 -7.57
C GLY A 751 2.75 -28.52 -8.68
N ARG A 752 2.61 -28.08 -9.94
CA ARG A 752 2.90 -28.78 -11.21
C ARG A 752 2.11 -30.09 -11.44
N GLY A 753 2.08 -31.01 -10.48
CA GLY A 753 1.33 -32.25 -10.58
C GLY A 753 1.65 -33.27 -9.49
N GLY A 754 0.65 -34.05 -9.13
CA GLY A 754 0.51 -34.57 -7.77
C GLY A 754 -0.89 -34.23 -7.27
N ASP A 755 -1.41 -34.89 -6.23
CA ASP A 755 -2.66 -34.42 -5.60
C ASP A 755 -2.34 -33.28 -4.60
N ASP A 756 -2.28 -32.04 -5.07
CA ASP A 756 -1.60 -30.93 -4.37
C ASP A 756 -2.53 -30.07 -3.50
N ILE A 757 -1.98 -29.43 -2.46
CA ILE A 757 -2.68 -28.47 -1.59
C ILE A 757 -1.97 -27.11 -1.63
N LEU A 758 -2.65 -26.10 -2.18
CA LEU A 758 -2.12 -24.74 -2.34
C LEU A 758 -2.88 -23.77 -1.42
N PHE A 759 -2.16 -23.11 -0.51
CA PHE A 759 -2.72 -22.30 0.57
C PHE A 759 -2.27 -20.84 0.48
N ASP A 760 -3.21 -19.95 0.11
CA ASP A 760 -2.97 -18.51 0.11
C ASP A 760 -3.27 -17.90 1.50
N VAL A 761 -2.29 -17.20 2.07
CA VAL A 761 -2.41 -16.37 3.29
C VAL A 761 -2.02 -14.91 3.04
N SER A 762 -1.66 -14.56 1.80
CA SER A 762 -1.21 -13.22 1.44
C SER A 762 -2.39 -12.25 1.42
N PRO A 763 -2.29 -11.08 2.08
CA PRO A 763 -3.32 -10.06 2.02
C PRO A 763 -3.43 -9.41 0.63
N VAL A 764 -2.40 -9.53 -0.23
CA VAL A 764 -2.42 -9.05 -1.62
C VAL A 764 -2.89 -10.10 -2.64
N GLY A 765 -2.97 -11.37 -2.22
CA GLY A 765 -3.42 -12.50 -3.03
C GLY A 765 -2.35 -13.08 -3.95
N LEU A 766 -2.31 -14.41 -4.06
CA LEU A 766 -1.34 -15.16 -4.86
C LEU A 766 -1.97 -15.73 -6.13
N THR A 767 -1.13 -16.10 -7.10
CA THR A 767 -1.53 -16.99 -8.20
C THR A 767 -1.33 -18.44 -7.78
N LEU A 768 -2.38 -19.26 -7.82
CA LEU A 768 -2.33 -20.69 -7.46
C LEU A 768 -2.50 -21.56 -8.71
N ILE A 769 -1.52 -22.42 -8.98
CA ILE A 769 -1.43 -23.30 -10.15
C ILE A 769 -1.28 -24.73 -9.63
N GLY A 770 -2.24 -25.61 -9.89
CA GLY A 770 -2.18 -27.00 -9.42
C GLY A 770 -1.48 -27.88 -10.44
N GLY A 771 -2.13 -28.11 -11.58
CA GLY A 771 -1.55 -28.83 -12.71
C GLY A 771 -2.17 -30.22 -12.89
N ASP A 772 -1.33 -31.25 -13.01
CA ASP A 772 -1.80 -32.62 -13.29
C ASP A 772 -2.02 -33.44 -11.99
N GLY A 773 -3.18 -33.25 -11.35
CA GLY A 773 -3.66 -34.12 -10.26
C GLY A 773 -5.04 -33.73 -9.74
N ASN A 774 -5.39 -34.09 -8.50
CA ASN A 774 -6.66 -33.68 -7.87
C ASN A 774 -6.38 -32.61 -6.79
N ASP A 775 -6.35 -31.36 -7.22
CA ASP A 775 -5.76 -30.28 -6.43
C ASP A 775 -6.76 -29.56 -5.52
N ILE A 776 -6.25 -28.97 -4.43
CA ILE A 776 -7.03 -28.20 -3.46
C ILE A 776 -6.45 -26.79 -3.30
N TYR A 777 -7.15 -25.81 -3.85
CA TYR A 777 -6.85 -24.39 -3.66
C TYR A 777 -7.60 -23.85 -2.45
N GLN A 778 -6.90 -23.24 -1.50
CA GLN A 778 -7.52 -22.55 -0.37
C GLN A 778 -7.32 -21.03 -0.49
N VAL A 779 -8.43 -20.32 -0.72
CA VAL A 779 -8.49 -18.90 -1.06
C VAL A 779 -8.92 -18.10 0.17
N PHE A 780 -7.96 -17.46 0.84
CA PHE A 780 -8.19 -16.55 1.98
C PHE A 780 -7.93 -15.07 1.65
N SER A 781 -7.84 -14.71 0.37
CA SER A 781 -7.82 -13.33 -0.10
C SER A 781 -8.84 -13.12 -1.23
N PRO A 782 -9.51 -11.94 -1.32
CA PRO A 782 -10.37 -11.62 -2.46
C PRO A 782 -9.57 -11.32 -3.75
N PHE A 783 -8.23 -11.31 -3.67
CA PHE A 783 -7.33 -11.02 -4.78
C PHE A 783 -6.64 -12.28 -5.34
N THR A 784 -6.78 -13.45 -4.69
CA THR A 784 -6.19 -14.71 -5.14
C THR A 784 -6.69 -15.09 -6.55
N VAL A 785 -5.76 -15.53 -7.41
CA VAL A 785 -6.06 -16.00 -8.77
C VAL A 785 -5.79 -17.50 -8.83
N VAL A 786 -6.81 -18.32 -9.07
CA VAL A 786 -6.62 -19.75 -9.37
C VAL A 786 -6.48 -19.94 -10.88
N SER A 787 -5.49 -20.71 -11.33
CA SER A 787 -5.20 -20.97 -12.75
C SER A 787 -5.04 -22.46 -13.03
N GLU A 788 -6.15 -23.20 -13.02
CA GLU A 788 -6.14 -24.65 -13.24
C GLU A 788 -6.29 -25.04 -14.73
N THR A 789 -5.28 -25.72 -15.29
CA THR A 789 -5.20 -26.12 -16.71
C THR A 789 -4.73 -27.56 -16.99
N GLY A 790 -4.34 -28.37 -16.00
CA GLY A 790 -3.92 -29.77 -16.12
C GLY A 790 -5.10 -30.77 -16.03
N THR A 791 -5.01 -31.82 -15.21
CA THR A 791 -5.96 -32.94 -15.22
C THR A 791 -6.18 -33.69 -13.90
N GLY A 792 -7.33 -33.45 -13.25
CA GLY A 792 -7.96 -34.42 -12.36
C GLY A 792 -9.39 -34.09 -11.96
N ASN A 793 -9.62 -33.85 -10.66
CA ASN A 793 -10.90 -33.42 -10.10
C ASN A 793 -10.63 -32.33 -9.05
N ASP A 794 -10.61 -31.08 -9.50
CA ASP A 794 -9.97 -30.03 -8.73
C ASP A 794 -10.97 -29.26 -7.86
N THR A 795 -10.50 -28.77 -6.70
CA THR A 795 -11.34 -28.18 -5.65
C THR A 795 -10.86 -26.80 -5.24
N VAL A 796 -11.67 -25.76 -5.47
CA VAL A 796 -11.46 -24.43 -4.90
C VAL A 796 -12.28 -24.29 -3.61
N LYS A 797 -11.62 -23.88 -2.52
CA LYS A 797 -12.23 -23.57 -1.22
C LYS A 797 -12.06 -22.08 -0.92
N SER A 798 -13.13 -21.30 -0.98
CA SER A 798 -13.05 -19.84 -0.87
C SER A 798 -13.66 -19.28 0.42
N ALA A 799 -12.93 -18.39 1.08
CA ALA A 799 -13.44 -17.55 2.17
C ALA A 799 -14.16 -16.28 1.67
N TYR A 800 -14.18 -16.04 0.35
CA TYR A 800 -14.71 -14.85 -0.32
C TYR A 800 -15.60 -15.22 -1.52
N ASP A 801 -16.35 -14.25 -2.04
CA ASP A 801 -17.07 -14.39 -3.32
C ASP A 801 -16.08 -14.83 -4.42
N PHE A 802 -16.40 -15.92 -5.12
CA PHE A 802 -15.48 -16.52 -6.11
C PHE A 802 -16.20 -16.85 -7.42
N VAL A 803 -15.50 -16.59 -8.52
CA VAL A 803 -15.99 -16.79 -9.89
C VAL A 803 -14.96 -17.60 -10.66
N LEU A 804 -15.34 -18.79 -11.15
CA LEU A 804 -14.47 -19.55 -12.04
C LEU A 804 -14.36 -18.83 -13.39
N ALA A 805 -13.14 -18.53 -13.83
CA ALA A 805 -12.93 -17.97 -15.16
C ALA A 805 -13.27 -19.02 -16.25
N PRO A 806 -13.68 -18.58 -17.45
CA PRO A 806 -13.98 -19.49 -18.56
C PRO A 806 -12.79 -20.38 -18.91
N GLY A 807 -13.05 -21.67 -19.13
CA GLY A 807 -12.03 -22.67 -19.47
C GLY A 807 -11.24 -23.25 -18.30
N MET A 808 -11.30 -22.69 -17.09
CA MET A 808 -10.66 -23.27 -15.90
C MET A 808 -11.25 -24.64 -15.58
N LYS A 809 -10.39 -25.59 -15.19
CA LYS A 809 -10.75 -27.01 -15.07
C LYS A 809 -11.16 -27.44 -13.66
N VAL A 810 -11.81 -26.57 -12.88
CA VAL A 810 -12.26 -26.90 -11.53
C VAL A 810 -13.60 -27.66 -11.57
N GLU A 811 -13.68 -28.82 -10.91
CA GLU A 811 -14.91 -29.62 -10.75
C GLU A 811 -15.69 -29.30 -9.46
N THR A 812 -15.02 -28.86 -8.40
CA THR A 812 -15.66 -28.52 -7.12
C THR A 812 -15.33 -27.10 -6.70
N LEU A 813 -16.36 -26.28 -6.44
CA LEU A 813 -16.23 -24.94 -5.87
C LEU A 813 -17.00 -24.90 -4.55
N GLU A 814 -16.31 -24.71 -3.44
CA GLU A 814 -16.97 -24.65 -2.14
C GLU A 814 -16.52 -23.47 -1.29
N THR A 815 -17.36 -23.05 -0.36
CA THR A 815 -16.97 -22.11 0.70
C THR A 815 -16.01 -22.79 1.68
N ASP A 816 -14.99 -22.09 2.16
CA ASP A 816 -14.14 -22.60 3.23
C ASP A 816 -14.92 -22.79 4.54
N GLY A 817 -14.64 -23.89 5.26
CA GLY A 817 -15.38 -24.27 6.46
C GLY A 817 -15.19 -23.34 7.66
N SER A 818 -14.18 -22.45 7.67
CA SER A 818 -13.90 -21.53 8.78
C SER A 818 -14.83 -20.31 8.82
N VAL A 819 -15.40 -19.89 7.69
CA VAL A 819 -16.18 -18.63 7.58
C VAL A 819 -17.63 -18.73 8.08
N GLY A 820 -18.12 -19.96 8.33
CA GLY A 820 -19.37 -20.22 9.04
C GLY A 820 -20.63 -19.66 8.37
N PHE A 821 -21.08 -18.49 8.82
CA PHE A 821 -22.34 -17.84 8.42
C PHE A 821 -22.13 -16.64 7.48
N ALA A 822 -20.95 -16.47 6.89
CA ALA A 822 -20.67 -15.40 5.94
C ALA A 822 -21.44 -15.61 4.63
N ASN A 823 -22.15 -14.58 4.15
CA ASN A 823 -22.79 -14.61 2.83
C ASN A 823 -21.71 -14.56 1.75
N ILE A 824 -21.38 -15.71 1.18
CA ILE A 824 -20.39 -15.87 0.10
C ILE A 824 -21.09 -16.33 -1.17
N ASN A 825 -20.86 -15.66 -2.29
CA ASN A 825 -21.45 -15.99 -3.57
C ASN A 825 -20.46 -16.80 -4.42
N LEU A 826 -20.93 -17.88 -5.04
CA LEU A 826 -20.09 -18.79 -5.82
C LEU A 826 -20.65 -18.91 -7.25
N THR A 827 -19.79 -18.67 -8.24
CA THR A 827 -20.14 -18.74 -9.66
C THR A 827 -19.23 -19.72 -10.38
N GLY A 828 -19.82 -20.74 -11.01
CA GLY A 828 -19.10 -21.70 -11.85
C GLY A 828 -18.80 -21.15 -13.25
N ASN A 829 -18.50 -22.05 -14.20
CA ASN A 829 -18.18 -21.70 -15.59
C ASN A 829 -18.95 -22.60 -16.58
N GLU A 830 -18.45 -22.80 -17.81
CA GLU A 830 -19.16 -23.57 -18.83
C GLU A 830 -19.07 -25.11 -18.69
N ARG A 831 -18.39 -25.61 -17.65
CA ARG A 831 -18.25 -27.04 -17.32
C ARG A 831 -19.20 -27.42 -16.19
N ALA A 832 -19.45 -28.72 -16.01
CA ALA A 832 -20.27 -29.19 -14.90
C ALA A 832 -19.50 -29.13 -13.57
N GLN A 833 -19.96 -28.32 -12.62
CA GLN A 833 -19.43 -28.17 -11.26
C GLN A 833 -20.30 -28.79 -10.17
N THR A 834 -19.68 -29.10 -9.04
CA THR A 834 -20.35 -29.18 -7.73
C THR A 834 -20.06 -27.89 -6.96
N ILE A 835 -21.10 -27.11 -6.64
CA ILE A 835 -21.00 -25.83 -5.94
C ILE A 835 -21.64 -25.94 -4.55
N ASN A 836 -20.85 -25.80 -3.48
CA ASN A 836 -21.32 -25.89 -2.08
C ASN A 836 -21.19 -24.55 -1.34
N GLY A 837 -22.33 -24.02 -0.88
CA GLY A 837 -22.43 -22.92 0.08
C GLY A 837 -22.14 -23.34 1.53
N ASN A 838 -22.26 -22.38 2.45
CA ASN A 838 -21.95 -22.54 3.88
C ASN A 838 -23.22 -22.54 4.76
N ALA A 839 -23.23 -21.76 5.85
CA ALA A 839 -24.40 -21.54 6.71
C ALA A 839 -24.99 -20.12 6.59
N GLY A 840 -24.42 -19.28 5.70
CA GLY A 840 -24.88 -17.93 5.37
C GLY A 840 -25.95 -17.94 4.28
N ASN A 841 -26.33 -16.77 3.77
CA ASN A 841 -27.24 -16.69 2.62
C ASN A 841 -26.41 -16.55 1.35
N ASN A 842 -26.19 -17.64 0.63
CA ASN A 842 -25.35 -17.70 -0.57
C ASN A 842 -26.18 -17.46 -1.85
N VAL A 843 -25.61 -16.76 -2.83
CA VAL A 843 -26.08 -16.81 -4.23
C VAL A 843 -25.16 -17.75 -5.00
N LEU A 844 -25.72 -18.84 -5.52
CA LEU A 844 -25.02 -19.84 -6.31
C LEU A 844 -25.45 -19.74 -7.78
N THR A 845 -24.47 -19.62 -8.68
CA THR A 845 -24.68 -19.61 -10.13
C THR A 845 -23.86 -20.75 -10.72
N GLY A 846 -24.53 -21.73 -11.35
CA GLY A 846 -23.84 -22.86 -11.99
C GLY A 846 -23.02 -22.42 -13.20
N GLY A 847 -23.74 -21.91 -14.21
CA GLY A 847 -23.16 -21.47 -15.47
C GLY A 847 -23.62 -22.37 -16.61
N GLY A 848 -22.70 -23.09 -17.24
CA GLY A 848 -23.00 -24.02 -18.33
C GLY A 848 -23.01 -25.48 -17.89
N ALA A 849 -23.53 -26.33 -18.76
CA ALA A 849 -23.67 -27.76 -18.53
C ALA A 849 -24.79 -28.14 -17.54
N GLY A 850 -24.49 -28.75 -16.41
CA GLY A 850 -25.48 -29.38 -15.54
C GLY A 850 -24.89 -29.65 -14.17
N ASP A 851 -25.17 -28.74 -13.24
CA ASP A 851 -24.40 -28.55 -12.02
C ASP A 851 -25.07 -29.16 -10.78
N VAL A 852 -24.32 -29.28 -9.69
CA VAL A 852 -24.87 -29.61 -8.38
C VAL A 852 -24.76 -28.38 -7.50
N LEU A 853 -25.87 -27.65 -7.31
CA LEU A 853 -25.92 -26.47 -6.46
C LEU A 853 -26.49 -26.84 -5.08
N ASN A 854 -25.67 -26.66 -4.05
CA ASN A 854 -25.99 -26.99 -2.67
C ASN A 854 -25.80 -25.75 -1.80
N GLY A 855 -26.87 -25.05 -1.41
CA GLY A 855 -26.77 -23.85 -0.56
C GLY A 855 -26.20 -24.12 0.83
N GLY A 856 -26.34 -25.36 1.33
CA GLY A 856 -25.91 -25.74 2.67
C GLY A 856 -27.01 -25.46 3.67
N GLY A 857 -26.98 -24.30 4.31
CA GLY A 857 -28.08 -23.80 5.13
C GLY A 857 -28.04 -22.28 5.25
N GLY A 858 -29.21 -21.67 5.45
CA GLY A 858 -29.34 -20.22 5.38
C GLY A 858 -30.65 -19.88 4.69
N SER A 859 -30.59 -18.97 3.74
CA SER A 859 -31.65 -18.76 2.75
C SER A 859 -30.99 -18.53 1.40
N ASP A 860 -30.79 -19.62 0.67
CA ASP A 860 -29.87 -19.66 -0.46
C ASP A 860 -30.61 -19.45 -1.78
N THR A 861 -29.94 -18.82 -2.74
CA THR A 861 -30.50 -18.49 -4.05
C THR A 861 -29.75 -19.23 -5.14
N ALA A 862 -30.45 -20.02 -5.96
CA ALA A 862 -29.93 -20.42 -7.27
C ALA A 862 -30.27 -19.33 -8.29
N SER A 863 -29.25 -18.78 -8.96
CA SER A 863 -29.39 -17.67 -9.90
C SER A 863 -29.14 -18.11 -11.34
N TYR A 864 -30.01 -17.67 -12.24
CA TYR A 864 -29.93 -17.91 -13.69
C TYR A 864 -29.96 -16.60 -14.49
N ALA A 865 -29.67 -15.47 -13.84
CA ALA A 865 -29.75 -14.14 -14.44
C ALA A 865 -28.82 -13.94 -15.66
N GLY A 866 -27.75 -14.75 -15.76
CA GLY A 866 -26.84 -14.80 -16.91
C GLY A 866 -27.41 -15.53 -18.14
N SER A 867 -28.42 -16.38 -17.94
CA SER A 867 -28.93 -17.29 -18.96
C SER A 867 -29.46 -16.54 -20.19
N ALA A 868 -29.10 -17.08 -21.36
CA ALA A 868 -29.51 -16.58 -22.67
C ALA A 868 -30.81 -17.21 -23.19
N THR A 869 -31.41 -18.15 -22.46
CA THR A 869 -32.80 -18.59 -22.69
C THR A 869 -33.54 -18.83 -21.38
N GLY A 870 -34.86 -18.64 -21.41
CA GLY A 870 -35.74 -18.86 -20.24
C GLY A 870 -35.61 -20.25 -19.61
N VAL A 871 -35.70 -20.27 -18.28
CA VAL A 871 -35.51 -21.42 -17.39
C VAL A 871 -36.84 -21.87 -16.76
N ASN A 872 -36.93 -23.17 -16.49
CA ASN A 872 -38.06 -23.79 -15.79
C ASN A 872 -37.51 -24.52 -14.57
N VAL A 873 -37.60 -23.86 -13.40
CA VAL A 873 -36.96 -24.28 -12.16
C VAL A 873 -38.01 -24.45 -11.07
N GLN A 874 -38.03 -25.62 -10.43
CA GLN A 874 -39.08 -26.02 -9.50
C GLN A 874 -38.49 -26.71 -8.26
N LEU A 875 -38.35 -25.96 -7.17
CA LEU A 875 -37.70 -26.42 -5.94
C LEU A 875 -38.42 -27.63 -5.31
N GLN A 876 -39.76 -27.62 -5.28
CA GLN A 876 -40.54 -28.76 -4.74
C GLN A 876 -40.30 -30.09 -5.50
N TYR A 877 -39.99 -30.03 -6.79
CA TYR A 877 -39.91 -31.20 -7.66
C TYR A 877 -38.48 -31.54 -8.08
N ASN A 878 -37.49 -30.72 -7.68
CA ASN A 878 -36.12 -30.73 -8.16
C ASN A 878 -36.05 -30.87 -9.70
N VAL A 879 -36.75 -29.95 -10.37
CA VAL A 879 -36.69 -29.78 -11.82
C VAL A 879 -35.89 -28.52 -12.10
N ALA A 880 -34.82 -28.64 -12.87
CA ALA A 880 -34.10 -27.54 -13.50
C ALA A 880 -34.01 -27.88 -14.99
N ALA A 881 -34.46 -26.97 -15.86
CA ALA A 881 -34.54 -27.22 -17.31
C ALA A 881 -34.59 -25.93 -18.12
N GLY A 882 -33.94 -25.93 -19.29
CA GLY A 882 -33.84 -24.75 -20.16
C GLY A 882 -32.71 -23.83 -19.73
N GLY A 883 -32.11 -23.12 -20.70
CA GLY A 883 -30.99 -22.22 -20.44
C GLY A 883 -29.82 -22.87 -19.72
N GLU A 884 -29.26 -22.12 -18.79
CA GLU A 884 -28.19 -22.52 -17.87
C GLU A 884 -28.67 -23.58 -16.87
N ALA A 885 -29.95 -23.56 -16.46
CA ALA A 885 -30.56 -24.55 -15.57
C ALA A 885 -30.67 -25.99 -16.15
N ALA A 886 -30.12 -26.28 -17.32
CA ALA A 886 -30.46 -27.44 -18.14
C ALA A 886 -29.73 -28.74 -17.79
N GLY A 887 -29.87 -29.18 -16.55
CA GLY A 887 -29.25 -30.41 -16.04
C GLY A 887 -29.03 -30.38 -14.52
N ASP A 888 -29.21 -29.21 -13.93
CA ASP A 888 -28.84 -28.93 -12.55
C ASP A 888 -29.62 -29.74 -11.52
N THR A 889 -28.96 -29.96 -10.39
CA THR A 889 -29.50 -30.59 -9.20
C THR A 889 -29.44 -29.59 -8.06
N LEU A 890 -30.59 -29.17 -7.54
CA LEU A 890 -30.70 -28.16 -6.49
C LEU A 890 -30.96 -28.82 -5.12
N THR A 891 -30.15 -28.45 -4.14
CA THR A 891 -30.24 -28.93 -2.75
C THR A 891 -30.03 -27.79 -1.77
N SER A 892 -30.81 -27.74 -0.68
CA SER A 892 -30.81 -26.59 0.25
C SER A 892 -30.86 -25.24 -0.48
N ILE A 893 -31.85 -25.05 -1.36
CA ILE A 893 -32.10 -23.79 -2.05
C ILE A 893 -33.54 -23.37 -1.72
N GLU A 894 -33.70 -22.14 -1.21
CA GLU A 894 -34.99 -21.56 -0.86
C GLU A 894 -35.45 -20.51 -1.87
N ASN A 895 -34.55 -19.92 -2.65
CA ASN A 895 -34.83 -18.77 -3.52
C ASN A 895 -34.39 -19.04 -4.96
N LEU A 896 -35.06 -18.40 -5.92
CA LEU A 896 -34.75 -18.50 -7.34
C LEU A 896 -34.72 -17.10 -7.98
N ASP A 897 -33.62 -16.79 -8.67
CA ASP A 897 -33.53 -15.65 -9.57
C ASP A 897 -33.50 -16.15 -11.01
N GLY A 898 -34.48 -15.71 -11.81
CA GLY A 898 -34.67 -16.06 -13.20
C GLY A 898 -33.66 -15.43 -14.16
N SER A 899 -33.78 -15.80 -15.42
CA SER A 899 -33.07 -15.22 -16.57
C SER A 899 -33.63 -13.84 -16.94
N ASN A 900 -33.22 -13.29 -18.08
CA ASN A 900 -33.87 -12.11 -18.68
C ASN A 900 -34.78 -12.51 -19.85
N GLN A 901 -35.41 -13.68 -19.76
CA GLN A 901 -36.39 -14.21 -20.71
C GLN A 901 -37.50 -14.98 -19.97
N ASN A 902 -38.59 -15.28 -20.69
CA ASN A 902 -39.79 -15.96 -20.17
C ASN A 902 -39.49 -17.24 -19.36
N ASP A 903 -39.64 -17.14 -18.05
CA ASP A 903 -39.31 -18.18 -17.09
C ASP A 903 -40.54 -18.89 -16.49
N THR A 904 -40.28 -19.99 -15.79
CA THR A 904 -41.25 -20.66 -14.92
C THR A 904 -40.58 -21.05 -13.62
N LEU A 905 -40.83 -20.27 -12.57
CA LEU A 905 -40.21 -20.40 -11.25
C LEU A 905 -41.25 -20.91 -10.25
N ILE A 906 -41.02 -22.09 -9.69
CA ILE A 906 -41.90 -22.70 -8.69
C ILE A 906 -41.10 -22.98 -7.41
N GLY A 907 -41.61 -22.47 -6.29
CA GLY A 907 -41.02 -22.64 -4.98
C GLY A 907 -41.18 -24.05 -4.39
N ASN A 908 -41.07 -24.10 -3.07
CA ASN A 908 -41.33 -25.26 -2.22
C ASN A 908 -42.30 -24.86 -1.09
N PRO A 909 -42.74 -25.77 -0.19
CA PRO A 909 -43.65 -25.40 0.90
C PRO A 909 -43.03 -24.58 2.06
N GLY A 910 -41.83 -24.05 1.88
CA GLY A 910 -41.15 -23.12 2.80
C GLY A 910 -41.43 -21.67 2.42
N ALA A 911 -40.67 -20.71 2.95
CA ALA A 911 -40.73 -19.32 2.48
C ALA A 911 -39.70 -19.13 1.36
N ASN A 912 -40.13 -18.67 0.19
CA ASN A 912 -39.28 -18.50 -1.00
C ASN A 912 -39.34 -17.06 -1.54
N ARG A 913 -38.21 -16.56 -2.02
CA ARG A 913 -38.10 -15.38 -2.89
C ARG A 913 -37.92 -15.86 -4.33
N LEU A 914 -38.87 -15.51 -5.20
CA LEU A 914 -38.85 -15.82 -6.64
C LEU A 914 -38.83 -14.52 -7.43
N VAL A 915 -37.84 -14.35 -8.31
CA VAL A 915 -37.68 -13.15 -9.16
C VAL A 915 -37.63 -13.54 -10.64
N GLY A 916 -38.54 -13.02 -11.48
CA GLY A 916 -38.54 -13.25 -12.93
C GLY A 916 -37.54 -12.38 -13.71
N ASN A 917 -37.22 -11.20 -13.17
CA ASN A 917 -36.36 -10.15 -13.76
C ASN A 917 -36.95 -9.50 -15.02
N SER A 918 -36.98 -10.20 -16.15
CA SER A 918 -37.49 -9.66 -17.43
C SER A 918 -37.87 -10.80 -18.35
N GLY A 919 -39.02 -10.69 -19.00
CA GLY A 919 -39.67 -11.83 -19.64
C GLY A 919 -41.16 -11.81 -19.28
N ASN A 920 -41.94 -12.70 -19.91
CA ASN A 920 -43.30 -12.94 -19.45
C ASN A 920 -43.27 -14.23 -18.63
N ASP A 921 -43.25 -14.09 -17.31
CA ASP A 921 -42.79 -15.11 -16.39
C ASP A 921 -43.95 -15.75 -15.61
N VAL A 922 -43.72 -16.97 -15.11
CA VAL A 922 -44.70 -17.71 -14.31
C VAL A 922 -44.11 -17.99 -12.93
N LEU A 923 -44.56 -17.25 -11.92
CA LEU A 923 -44.06 -17.30 -10.54
C LEU A 923 -45.08 -17.97 -9.62
N LYS A 924 -44.65 -18.96 -8.83
CA LYS A 924 -45.53 -19.66 -7.88
C LYS A 924 -44.80 -20.11 -6.62
N GLY A 925 -45.05 -19.43 -5.50
CA GLY A 925 -44.47 -19.77 -4.19
C GLY A 925 -44.90 -21.17 -3.69
N LEU A 926 -46.22 -21.42 -3.70
CA LEU A 926 -46.96 -22.61 -3.22
C LEU A 926 -47.68 -22.36 -1.89
N ASN A 927 -47.16 -22.85 -0.76
CA ASN A 927 -47.59 -22.41 0.57
C ASN A 927 -46.31 -21.97 1.25
N GLY A 928 -46.30 -20.80 1.85
CA GLY A 928 -45.06 -20.19 2.32
C GLY A 928 -45.33 -18.76 2.74
N ALA A 929 -44.32 -18.09 3.29
CA ALA A 929 -44.38 -16.65 3.47
C ALA A 929 -43.62 -15.98 2.32
N ASP A 930 -44.15 -16.15 1.10
CA ASP A 930 -43.36 -15.99 -0.12
C ASP A 930 -43.24 -14.52 -0.57
N GLN A 931 -42.28 -14.28 -1.46
CA GLN A 931 -42.05 -13.02 -2.16
C GLN A 931 -41.96 -13.31 -3.66
N LEU A 932 -42.98 -12.90 -4.41
CA LEU A 932 -43.04 -13.06 -5.87
C LEU A 932 -42.82 -11.70 -6.54
N LEU A 933 -41.76 -11.57 -7.33
CA LEU A 933 -41.39 -10.34 -8.03
C LEU A 933 -41.26 -10.66 -9.53
N GLY A 934 -42.25 -10.31 -10.34
CA GLY A 934 -42.25 -10.57 -11.78
C GLY A 934 -41.07 -9.86 -12.46
N GLY A 935 -41.17 -8.53 -12.56
CA GLY A 935 -40.12 -7.66 -13.05
C GLY A 935 -40.57 -6.89 -14.28
N GLY A 936 -40.28 -7.41 -15.47
CA GLY A 936 -40.49 -6.70 -16.73
C GLY A 936 -41.01 -7.58 -17.86
N GLY A 937 -42.34 -7.65 -17.98
CA GLY A 937 -43.11 -8.26 -19.06
C GLY A 937 -44.54 -8.53 -18.59
N ASP A 938 -45.27 -9.46 -19.23
CA ASP A 938 -46.65 -9.78 -18.79
C ASP A 938 -46.64 -11.04 -17.89
N ASP A 939 -46.57 -10.84 -16.58
CA ASP A 939 -46.26 -11.90 -15.62
C ASP A 939 -47.50 -12.58 -14.99
N TRP A 940 -47.32 -13.82 -14.54
CA TRP A 940 -48.34 -14.62 -13.84
C TRP A 940 -47.88 -14.98 -12.43
N LEU A 941 -48.39 -14.24 -11.44
CA LEU A 941 -48.11 -14.43 -10.02
C LEU A 941 -49.22 -15.27 -9.37
N TYR A 942 -48.88 -16.48 -8.96
CA TYR A 942 -49.78 -17.41 -8.28
C TYR A 942 -49.61 -17.34 -6.77
N VAL A 943 -50.55 -16.69 -6.10
CA VAL A 943 -50.44 -16.31 -4.68
C VAL A 943 -51.32 -17.13 -3.72
N ASP A 944 -50.99 -16.99 -2.43
CA ASP A 944 -51.53 -17.65 -1.24
C ASP A 944 -51.77 -16.59 -0.12
N SER A 945 -52.69 -16.87 0.80
CA SER A 945 -52.99 -16.07 2.01
C SER A 945 -51.81 -15.78 2.96
N LEU A 946 -50.70 -16.51 2.84
CA LEU A 946 -49.49 -16.34 3.65
C LEU A 946 -48.42 -15.50 2.95
N ASP A 947 -48.55 -15.24 1.65
CA ASP A 947 -47.55 -14.52 0.85
C ASP A 947 -47.39 -13.09 1.34
N THR A 948 -46.14 -12.67 1.45
CA THR A 948 -45.78 -11.36 2.00
C THR A 948 -45.67 -10.30 0.91
N GLN A 949 -45.18 -10.68 -0.27
CA GLN A 949 -45.02 -9.80 -1.42
C GLN A 949 -45.42 -10.49 -2.73
N ALA A 950 -46.04 -9.70 -3.59
CA ALA A 950 -46.45 -10.07 -4.94
C ALA A 950 -46.45 -8.76 -5.72
N HIS A 951 -45.47 -8.57 -6.60
CA HIS A 951 -45.34 -7.38 -7.45
C HIS A 951 -45.20 -7.86 -8.90
N GLY A 952 -46.02 -7.34 -9.81
CA GLY A 952 -45.87 -7.58 -11.24
C GLY A 952 -44.63 -6.85 -11.72
N GLY A 953 -44.78 -5.58 -12.10
CA GLY A 953 -43.67 -4.65 -12.25
C GLY A 953 -43.92 -3.68 -13.39
N THR A 954 -43.40 -4.00 -14.58
CA THR A 954 -43.72 -3.28 -15.81
C THR A 954 -44.26 -4.22 -16.90
N GLY A 955 -45.56 -4.13 -17.17
CA GLY A 955 -46.21 -4.83 -18.28
C GLY A 955 -47.71 -4.87 -18.10
N THR A 956 -48.34 -6.02 -18.34
CA THR A 956 -49.73 -6.29 -17.94
C THR A 956 -49.78 -7.56 -17.10
N ASP A 957 -49.74 -7.36 -15.79
CA ASP A 957 -49.44 -8.40 -14.82
C ASP A 957 -50.70 -9.02 -14.22
N ARG A 958 -50.60 -10.33 -13.94
CA ARG A 958 -51.74 -11.14 -13.53
C ARG A 958 -51.50 -11.85 -12.20
N LEU A 959 -52.26 -11.44 -11.18
CA LEU A 959 -52.35 -12.13 -9.89
C LEU A 959 -53.49 -13.15 -9.89
N VAL A 960 -53.19 -14.36 -9.44
CA VAL A 960 -54.17 -15.45 -9.27
C VAL A 960 -54.06 -16.02 -7.87
N VAL A 961 -55.10 -15.88 -7.06
CA VAL A 961 -55.17 -16.52 -5.73
C VAL A 961 -55.48 -18.00 -5.90
N THR A 962 -54.71 -18.87 -5.25
CA THR A 962 -54.72 -20.32 -5.51
C THR A 962 -55.22 -21.19 -4.39
N ASN A 963 -55.09 -20.75 -3.14
CA ASN A 963 -55.66 -21.45 -1.99
C ASN A 963 -57.11 -20.99 -1.74
N GLY A 964 -57.81 -21.63 -0.80
CA GLY A 964 -59.23 -21.34 -0.52
C GLY A 964 -59.47 -20.30 0.56
N ASN A 965 -58.47 -19.47 0.86
CA ASN A 965 -58.52 -18.42 1.87
C ASN A 965 -58.47 -17.05 1.19
N GLY A 966 -59.09 -16.05 1.79
CA GLY A 966 -58.98 -14.67 1.34
C GLY A 966 -57.56 -14.09 1.47
N VAL A 967 -57.14 -13.27 0.50
CA VAL A 967 -55.91 -12.46 0.54
C VAL A 967 -56.22 -10.97 0.75
N THR A 968 -55.18 -10.17 1.01
CA THR A 968 -55.26 -8.71 0.94
C THR A 968 -54.09 -8.19 0.12
N ASN A 969 -54.37 -7.61 -1.05
CA ASN A 969 -53.37 -7.14 -1.99
C ASN A 969 -53.69 -5.73 -2.49
N ALA A 970 -52.77 -4.79 -2.25
CA ALA A 970 -52.80 -3.46 -2.85
C ALA A 970 -52.30 -3.53 -4.31
N VAL A 971 -53.15 -4.07 -5.19
CA VAL A 971 -52.82 -4.36 -6.60
C VAL A 971 -52.33 -3.12 -7.36
N GLY A 972 -52.87 -1.93 -7.08
CA GLY A 972 -52.41 -0.69 -7.71
C GLY A 972 -51.00 -0.29 -7.29
N ALA A 973 -50.68 -0.41 -5.99
CA ALA A 973 -49.32 -0.16 -5.47
C ALA A 973 -48.32 -1.29 -5.80
N LYS A 974 -48.78 -2.39 -6.39
CA LYS A 974 -48.00 -3.58 -6.74
C LYS A 974 -47.77 -3.77 -8.23
N SER A 975 -48.26 -2.85 -9.07
CA SER A 975 -48.30 -2.96 -10.54
C SER A 975 -48.94 -4.29 -10.96
N ILE A 976 -50.24 -4.42 -10.72
CA ILE A 976 -51.01 -5.62 -11.07
C ILE A 976 -52.35 -5.21 -11.69
N GLU A 977 -52.44 -5.32 -13.02
CA GLU A 977 -53.59 -4.88 -13.81
C GLU A 977 -54.73 -5.90 -13.75
N ILE A 978 -54.44 -7.19 -13.54
CA ILE A 978 -55.45 -8.25 -13.57
C ILE A 978 -55.38 -9.14 -12.33
N ALA A 979 -56.31 -8.97 -11.39
CA ALA A 979 -56.40 -9.79 -10.19
C ALA A 979 -57.59 -10.77 -10.27
N THR A 980 -57.40 -11.99 -9.77
CA THR A 980 -58.47 -12.99 -9.70
C THR A 980 -58.39 -13.79 -8.41
N GLY A 981 -59.44 -13.64 -7.59
CA GLY A 981 -59.64 -14.25 -6.30
C GLY A 981 -60.10 -15.71 -6.34
N ASN A 982 -60.60 -16.20 -5.21
CA ASN A 982 -60.82 -17.62 -4.94
C ASN A 982 -62.24 -17.97 -4.45
N ALA A 983 -62.38 -18.55 -3.26
CA ALA A 983 -63.63 -18.91 -2.59
C ALA A 983 -63.68 -18.37 -1.13
N GLY A 984 -62.76 -17.48 -0.78
CA GLY A 984 -62.69 -16.78 0.49
C GLY A 984 -62.43 -15.29 0.26
N ASN A 985 -62.78 -14.49 1.27
CA ASN A 985 -62.89 -13.03 1.22
C ASN A 985 -61.61 -12.30 0.76
N ASP A 986 -61.53 -11.98 -0.53
CA ASP A 986 -60.38 -11.35 -1.16
C ASP A 986 -60.51 -9.82 -1.16
N ILE A 987 -59.42 -9.12 -0.82
CA ILE A 987 -59.33 -7.65 -0.88
C ILE A 987 -58.31 -7.27 -1.95
N PHE A 988 -58.78 -6.65 -3.05
CA PHE A 988 -57.95 -6.09 -4.11
C PHE A 988 -58.10 -4.56 -4.12
N ASP A 989 -57.07 -3.87 -3.65
CA ASP A 989 -57.04 -2.41 -3.55
C ASP A 989 -56.21 -1.80 -4.68
N GLY A 990 -56.89 -1.27 -5.69
CA GLY A 990 -56.32 -0.55 -6.81
C GLY A 990 -56.04 0.94 -6.56
N THR A 991 -56.20 1.45 -5.32
CA THR A 991 -55.94 2.86 -4.99
C THR A 991 -54.58 3.34 -5.52
N GLY A 992 -54.61 4.34 -6.41
CA GLY A 992 -53.42 4.93 -7.04
C GLY A 992 -52.99 4.29 -8.36
N ALA A 993 -53.67 3.25 -8.85
CA ALA A 993 -53.56 2.80 -10.24
C ALA A 993 -54.19 3.83 -11.18
N THR A 994 -53.48 4.19 -12.27
CA THR A 994 -54.01 5.06 -13.34
C THR A 994 -54.28 4.30 -14.63
N GLU A 995 -53.85 3.04 -14.71
CA GLU A 995 -54.14 2.13 -15.80
C GLU A 995 -55.39 1.33 -15.47
N LYS A 996 -56.07 0.85 -16.51
CA LYS A 996 -57.27 0.04 -16.35
C LYS A 996 -56.95 -1.27 -15.59
N LEU A 997 -57.69 -1.53 -14.52
CA LEU A 997 -57.72 -2.79 -13.80
C LEU A 997 -58.84 -3.73 -14.29
N THR A 998 -58.67 -5.02 -14.01
CA THR A 998 -59.70 -6.05 -14.14
C THR A 998 -59.64 -6.98 -12.93
N LEU A 999 -60.56 -6.74 -11.99
CA LEU A 999 -60.59 -7.37 -10.67
C LEU A 999 -61.77 -8.33 -10.59
N THR A 1000 -61.54 -9.56 -10.13
CA THR A 1000 -62.60 -10.57 -9.99
C THR A 1000 -62.47 -11.25 -8.63
N GLY A 1001 -63.44 -11.06 -7.73
CA GLY A 1001 -63.48 -11.70 -6.41
C GLY A 1001 -63.77 -13.21 -6.52
N ARG A 1002 -64.85 -13.53 -7.23
CA ARG A 1002 -65.45 -14.86 -7.49
C ARG A 1002 -66.39 -15.35 -6.40
N GLY A 1003 -65.89 -15.45 -5.17
CA GLY A 1003 -66.55 -16.25 -4.14
C GLY A 1003 -66.02 -15.89 -2.78
N GLY A 1004 -66.86 -15.33 -1.93
CA GLY A 1004 -66.40 -14.79 -0.65
C GLY A 1004 -67.33 -13.70 -0.18
N ASN A 1005 -66.79 -12.76 0.59
CA ASN A 1005 -67.33 -11.40 0.69
C ASN A 1005 -66.13 -10.51 0.39
N ASP A 1006 -66.01 -10.11 -0.86
CA ASP A 1006 -64.80 -9.56 -1.45
C ASP A 1006 -64.84 -8.02 -1.46
N VAL A 1007 -63.67 -7.36 -1.46
CA VAL A 1007 -63.56 -5.89 -1.53
C VAL A 1007 -62.69 -5.53 -2.71
N LEU A 1008 -63.29 -4.89 -3.71
CA LEU A 1008 -62.65 -4.54 -4.98
C LEU A 1008 -62.64 -3.01 -5.15
N THR A 1009 -61.46 -2.41 -5.24
CA THR A 1009 -61.26 -0.99 -5.55
C THR A 1009 -60.52 -0.85 -6.88
N GLY A 1010 -61.06 -0.09 -7.84
CA GLY A 1010 -60.48 0.13 -9.16
C GLY A 1010 -59.25 1.05 -9.15
N GLY A 1011 -59.45 2.36 -8.98
CA GLY A 1011 -58.34 3.32 -9.04
C GLY A 1011 -58.74 4.66 -9.65
N ASP A 1012 -57.94 5.15 -10.60
CA ASP A 1012 -58.23 6.30 -11.48
C ASP A 1012 -58.44 5.85 -12.95
N GLY A 1013 -58.62 4.54 -13.21
CA GLY A 1013 -58.67 3.91 -14.55
C GLY A 1013 -60.09 3.56 -15.04
N ASP A 1014 -60.23 3.11 -16.31
CA ASP A 1014 -61.52 2.62 -16.86
C ASP A 1014 -61.78 1.15 -16.45
N ASP A 1015 -62.18 0.91 -15.21
CA ASP A 1015 -61.99 -0.39 -14.55
C ASP A 1015 -63.16 -1.38 -14.68
N PHE A 1016 -62.83 -2.65 -14.47
CA PHE A 1016 -63.78 -3.78 -14.59
C PHE A 1016 -63.77 -4.60 -13.30
N LEU A 1017 -64.82 -4.45 -12.49
CA LEU A 1017 -64.94 -5.05 -11.17
C LEU A 1017 -66.04 -6.12 -11.17
N PHE A 1018 -65.72 -7.34 -10.76
CA PHE A 1018 -66.66 -8.47 -10.69
C PHE A 1018 -66.64 -9.10 -9.29
N GLY A 1019 -67.65 -8.82 -8.44
CA GLY A 1019 -67.78 -9.47 -7.13
C GLY A 1019 -68.07 -10.98 -7.27
N ASP A 1020 -69.00 -11.27 -8.18
CA ASP A 1020 -69.34 -12.58 -8.74
C ASP A 1020 -70.26 -13.48 -7.89
N SER A 1021 -69.96 -13.75 -6.61
CA SER A 1021 -70.88 -14.44 -5.68
C SER A 1021 -70.47 -14.30 -4.20
N GLY A 1022 -71.24 -13.50 -3.47
CA GLY A 1022 -70.82 -13.10 -2.14
C GLY A 1022 -71.58 -11.89 -1.66
N ALA A 1023 -71.26 -11.38 -0.48
CA ALA A 1023 -71.75 -10.06 -0.08
C ALA A 1023 -70.60 -9.07 -0.20
N ASP A 1024 -70.39 -8.56 -1.41
CA ASP A 1024 -69.16 -7.88 -1.80
C ASP A 1024 -69.25 -6.35 -1.64
N GLU A 1025 -68.09 -5.68 -1.69
CA GLU A 1025 -67.94 -4.23 -1.82
C GLU A 1025 -67.20 -3.91 -3.12
N LEU A 1026 -67.85 -3.21 -4.06
CA LEU A 1026 -67.26 -2.77 -5.32
C LEU A 1026 -67.19 -1.24 -5.36
N ARG A 1027 -65.99 -0.71 -5.61
CA ARG A 1027 -65.68 0.72 -5.67
C ARG A 1027 -64.87 0.98 -6.94
N GLY A 1028 -65.41 1.67 -7.93
CA GLY A 1028 -64.70 2.03 -9.16
C GLY A 1028 -63.51 2.94 -8.84
N GLY A 1029 -63.79 4.22 -8.59
CA GLY A 1029 -62.81 5.22 -8.25
C GLY A 1029 -62.96 6.42 -9.17
N GLY A 1030 -61.89 6.95 -9.75
CA GLY A 1030 -61.99 7.83 -10.92
C GLY A 1030 -61.94 7.00 -12.20
N GLY A 1031 -62.65 7.41 -13.25
CA GLY A 1031 -62.62 6.69 -14.53
C GLY A 1031 -63.98 6.61 -15.22
N LEU A 1032 -64.16 5.55 -16.02
CA LEU A 1032 -65.44 5.13 -16.62
C LEU A 1032 -65.71 3.65 -16.32
N ASP A 1033 -66.16 3.39 -15.11
CA ASP A 1033 -66.09 2.08 -14.48
C ASP A 1033 -67.24 1.14 -14.84
N ARG A 1034 -66.98 -0.17 -14.70
CA ARG A 1034 -67.95 -1.24 -14.94
C ARG A 1034 -67.98 -2.23 -13.78
N LEU A 1035 -68.96 -2.04 -12.91
CA LEU A 1035 -69.22 -2.87 -11.75
C LEU A 1035 -70.25 -3.95 -12.11
N TYR A 1036 -69.90 -5.21 -11.90
CA TYR A 1036 -70.76 -6.37 -12.12
C TYR A 1036 -71.16 -6.97 -10.77
N VAL A 1037 -72.42 -6.77 -10.40
CA VAL A 1037 -72.96 -6.96 -9.04
C VAL A 1037 -74.04 -8.04 -8.98
N ASP A 1038 -74.32 -8.61 -7.80
CA ASP A 1038 -75.44 -9.52 -7.55
C ASP A 1038 -76.38 -9.06 -6.40
N GLU A 1039 -77.41 -9.85 -6.09
CA GLU A 1039 -78.43 -9.50 -5.09
C GLU A 1039 -77.95 -9.42 -3.62
N ASN A 1040 -76.71 -9.82 -3.33
CA ASN A 1040 -76.16 -9.88 -1.99
C ASN A 1040 -75.12 -8.76 -1.71
N ASP A 1041 -74.69 -8.03 -2.74
CA ASP A 1041 -73.66 -6.99 -2.64
C ASP A 1041 -74.08 -5.84 -1.72
N THR A 1042 -73.12 -5.34 -0.96
CA THR A 1042 -73.37 -4.46 0.19
C THR A 1042 -72.89 -3.03 0.00
N VAL A 1043 -71.90 -2.82 -0.88
CA VAL A 1043 -71.43 -1.51 -1.30
C VAL A 1043 -71.22 -1.55 -2.81
N ILE A 1044 -71.83 -0.58 -3.49
CA ILE A 1044 -71.68 -0.33 -4.92
C ILE A 1044 -71.40 1.17 -5.02
N ASP A 1045 -70.24 1.54 -5.55
CA ASP A 1045 -69.77 2.93 -5.63
C ASP A 1045 -69.04 3.10 -6.98
N GLY A 1046 -69.57 3.87 -7.93
CA GLY A 1046 -68.89 4.17 -9.20
C GLY A 1046 -67.71 5.08 -8.92
N GLY A 1047 -68.02 6.30 -8.48
CA GLY A 1047 -67.07 7.19 -7.79
C GLY A 1047 -67.01 8.58 -8.42
N ALA A 1048 -65.88 8.90 -9.02
CA ALA A 1048 -65.53 10.18 -9.64
C ALA A 1048 -65.39 10.04 -11.17
N GLY A 1049 -66.39 9.42 -11.81
CA GLY A 1049 -66.56 9.38 -13.27
C GLY A 1049 -67.70 10.28 -13.78
N ASP A 1050 -67.84 10.34 -15.10
CA ASP A 1050 -69.05 10.80 -15.82
C ASP A 1050 -69.48 9.64 -16.74
N GLU A 1051 -70.54 8.88 -16.40
CA GLU A 1051 -71.05 7.67 -17.09
C GLU A 1051 -70.59 6.30 -16.53
N ASP A 1052 -70.40 6.19 -15.20
CA ASP A 1052 -70.11 4.93 -14.51
C ASP A 1052 -71.28 3.93 -14.62
N ARG A 1053 -70.95 2.63 -14.68
CA ARG A 1053 -71.89 1.59 -15.13
C ARG A 1053 -72.00 0.41 -14.18
N VAL A 1054 -73.21 0.20 -13.65
CA VAL A 1054 -73.55 -1.03 -12.91
C VAL A 1054 -74.31 -2.00 -13.79
N PHE A 1055 -73.87 -3.26 -13.79
CA PHE A 1055 -74.51 -4.38 -14.43
C PHE A 1055 -74.94 -5.39 -13.38
N VAL A 1056 -76.25 -5.44 -13.08
CA VAL A 1056 -76.81 -6.47 -12.22
C VAL A 1056 -76.77 -7.81 -12.96
N LYS A 1057 -76.10 -8.78 -12.37
CA LYS A 1057 -75.91 -10.14 -12.87
C LYS A 1057 -77.14 -10.98 -12.56
N GLN A 1058 -77.44 -11.96 -13.42
CA GLN A 1058 -78.47 -12.96 -13.13
C GLN A 1058 -77.83 -14.18 -12.46
N LEU A 1059 -78.02 -14.33 -11.16
CA LEU A 1059 -77.75 -15.61 -10.49
C LEU A 1059 -78.90 -16.61 -10.72
N ALA A 1060 -78.56 -17.89 -10.76
CA ALA A 1060 -79.53 -18.99 -10.94
C ALA A 1060 -80.35 -19.29 -9.67
N SER A 1061 -79.94 -18.72 -8.54
CA SER A 1061 -80.58 -18.83 -7.21
C SER A 1061 -81.38 -17.58 -6.80
N ALA A 1062 -81.19 -16.45 -7.48
CA ALA A 1062 -81.86 -15.20 -7.20
C ALA A 1062 -83.39 -15.32 -7.30
N THR A 1063 -84.10 -14.71 -6.35
CA THR A 1063 -85.57 -14.54 -6.41
C THR A 1063 -86.02 -13.12 -6.06
N THR A 1064 -85.07 -12.20 -5.94
CA THR A 1064 -85.20 -10.81 -5.50
C THR A 1064 -84.20 -9.98 -6.32
N GLY A 1065 -84.59 -8.79 -6.77
CA GLY A 1065 -83.68 -7.88 -7.44
C GLY A 1065 -82.89 -7.01 -6.46
N VAL A 1066 -82.02 -6.17 -7.01
CA VAL A 1066 -81.12 -5.25 -6.31
C VAL A 1066 -81.83 -3.93 -6.03
N THR A 1067 -81.44 -3.23 -4.96
CA THR A 1067 -81.81 -1.83 -4.73
C THR A 1067 -80.54 -0.97 -4.69
N ILE A 1068 -80.44 0.04 -5.56
CA ILE A 1068 -79.30 0.96 -5.66
C ILE A 1068 -79.81 2.40 -5.49
N ASP A 1069 -79.19 3.17 -4.60
CA ASP A 1069 -79.32 4.62 -4.55
C ASP A 1069 -78.29 5.21 -5.52
N MET A 1070 -78.73 5.62 -6.71
CA MET A 1070 -77.84 6.03 -7.81
C MET A 1070 -77.01 7.26 -7.45
N ASN A 1071 -77.51 8.11 -6.54
CA ASN A 1071 -76.84 9.32 -6.09
C ASN A 1071 -75.81 9.02 -4.98
N ALA A 1072 -76.15 8.16 -4.01
CA ALA A 1072 -75.21 7.76 -2.96
C ALA A 1072 -74.12 6.79 -3.44
N SER A 1073 -74.41 6.03 -4.51
CA SER A 1073 -73.47 5.14 -5.19
C SER A 1073 -72.65 5.83 -6.30
N HIS A 1074 -72.90 7.10 -6.64
CA HIS A 1074 -72.23 7.78 -7.76
C HIS A 1074 -72.21 6.94 -9.06
N VAL A 1075 -73.39 6.56 -9.56
CA VAL A 1075 -73.53 5.77 -10.80
C VAL A 1075 -74.55 6.43 -11.72
N GLU A 1076 -74.19 6.69 -12.98
CA GLU A 1076 -75.12 7.30 -13.93
C GLU A 1076 -75.89 6.26 -14.76
N ILE A 1077 -75.35 5.05 -14.95
CA ILE A 1077 -75.94 4.05 -15.85
C ILE A 1077 -76.11 2.70 -15.12
N ALA A 1078 -77.36 2.26 -14.96
CA ALA A 1078 -77.68 0.95 -14.37
C ALA A 1078 -78.40 0.03 -15.35
N TYR A 1079 -78.04 -1.26 -15.31
CA TYR A 1079 -78.71 -2.33 -16.05
C TYR A 1079 -79.14 -3.45 -15.10
N GLY A 1080 -80.46 -3.62 -14.93
CA GLY A 1080 -81.08 -4.68 -14.15
C GLY A 1080 -80.99 -6.09 -14.77
N ASN A 1081 -81.53 -7.10 -14.09
CA ASN A 1081 -81.47 -8.51 -14.46
C ASN A 1081 -82.83 -9.06 -14.97
N LEU A 1082 -83.35 -10.15 -14.38
CA LEU A 1082 -84.67 -10.73 -14.65
C LEU A 1082 -85.58 -10.75 -13.40
N ASN A 1083 -85.18 -10.04 -12.34
CA ASN A 1083 -85.90 -9.87 -11.10
C ASN A 1083 -86.33 -8.40 -10.95
N ASN A 1084 -87.21 -8.14 -9.97
CA ASN A 1084 -87.68 -6.79 -9.64
C ASN A 1084 -86.55 -5.92 -9.05
N ASP A 1085 -85.90 -5.12 -9.88
CA ASP A 1085 -84.81 -4.21 -9.49
C ASP A 1085 -85.34 -2.81 -9.12
N SER A 1086 -84.60 -2.07 -8.28
CA SER A 1086 -84.97 -0.72 -7.83
C SER A 1086 -83.77 0.22 -7.93
N PHE A 1087 -83.79 1.13 -8.89
CA PHE A 1087 -82.78 2.17 -9.09
C PHE A 1087 -83.36 3.52 -8.68
N ASP A 1088 -82.95 4.01 -7.52
CA ASP A 1088 -83.43 5.25 -6.92
C ASP A 1088 -82.42 6.39 -7.14
N GLY A 1089 -82.67 7.24 -8.13
CA GLY A 1089 -81.88 8.45 -8.36
C GLY A 1089 -82.32 9.67 -7.55
N SER A 1090 -83.21 9.53 -6.56
CA SER A 1090 -83.78 10.68 -5.87
C SER A 1090 -82.71 11.51 -5.14
N GLY A 1091 -82.51 12.75 -5.61
CA GLY A 1091 -81.45 13.65 -5.16
C GLY A 1091 -80.27 13.80 -6.13
N SER A 1092 -80.15 12.94 -7.16
CA SER A 1092 -79.16 13.09 -8.22
C SER A 1092 -79.38 14.38 -9.00
N THR A 1093 -78.27 15.05 -9.33
CA THR A 1093 -78.23 16.22 -10.22
C THR A 1093 -77.58 15.94 -11.58
N VAL A 1094 -77.16 14.69 -11.81
CA VAL A 1094 -76.53 14.20 -13.05
C VAL A 1094 -77.54 13.40 -13.88
N ALA A 1095 -77.40 13.40 -15.20
CA ALA A 1095 -78.33 12.76 -16.12
C ALA A 1095 -78.19 11.23 -16.12
N LEU A 1096 -79.16 10.53 -15.54
CA LEU A 1096 -79.17 9.08 -15.38
C LEU A 1096 -79.70 8.35 -16.62
N THR A 1097 -79.21 7.14 -16.86
CA THR A 1097 -79.73 6.22 -17.90
C THR A 1097 -79.97 4.83 -17.27
N LEU A 1098 -81.22 4.52 -16.95
CA LEU A 1098 -81.61 3.36 -16.16
C LEU A 1098 -82.37 2.34 -17.03
N PHE A 1099 -81.97 1.07 -16.98
CA PHE A 1099 -82.61 -0.04 -17.70
C PHE A 1099 -83.04 -1.13 -16.72
N GLY A 1100 -84.34 -1.33 -16.48
CA GLY A 1100 -84.86 -2.41 -15.62
C GLY A 1100 -84.66 -3.81 -16.23
N ARG A 1101 -84.99 -3.93 -17.51
CA ARG A 1101 -84.97 -5.14 -18.36
C ARG A 1101 -86.16 -6.08 -18.16
N GLN A 1102 -86.20 -6.92 -17.13
CA GLN A 1102 -87.34 -7.82 -16.90
C GLN A 1102 -87.59 -7.92 -15.40
N GLY A 1103 -88.76 -7.47 -14.97
CA GLY A 1103 -89.16 -7.50 -13.57
C GLY A 1103 -90.47 -6.77 -13.38
N GLN A 1104 -90.76 -6.43 -12.12
CA GLN A 1104 -91.54 -5.25 -11.73
C GLN A 1104 -90.53 -4.26 -11.19
N ASP A 1105 -89.94 -3.48 -12.06
CA ASP A 1105 -88.79 -2.64 -11.73
C ASP A 1105 -89.25 -1.28 -11.23
N THR A 1106 -88.46 -0.63 -10.37
CA THR A 1106 -88.71 0.73 -9.90
C THR A 1106 -87.55 1.61 -10.31
N LEU A 1107 -87.78 2.48 -11.29
CA LEU A 1107 -86.79 3.37 -11.86
C LEU A 1107 -87.16 4.81 -11.49
N ILE A 1108 -86.30 5.48 -10.75
CA ILE A 1108 -86.44 6.89 -10.38
C ILE A 1108 -85.23 7.64 -10.94
N GLY A 1109 -85.47 8.67 -11.74
CA GLY A 1109 -84.45 9.63 -12.17
C GLY A 1109 -84.08 10.58 -11.03
N GLY A 1110 -83.81 11.84 -11.33
CA GLY A 1110 -83.32 12.83 -10.37
C GLY A 1110 -83.86 14.22 -10.65
N SER A 1111 -82.94 15.16 -10.86
CA SER A 1111 -83.24 16.56 -11.22
C SER A 1111 -82.65 17.00 -12.57
N ALA A 1112 -82.27 16.04 -13.43
CA ALA A 1112 -81.50 16.27 -14.64
C ALA A 1112 -82.36 16.12 -15.92
N ASN A 1113 -81.90 15.41 -16.95
CA ASN A 1113 -82.77 15.04 -18.09
C ASN A 1113 -82.51 13.56 -18.36
N ASP A 1114 -83.26 12.73 -17.66
CA ASP A 1114 -82.95 11.32 -17.44
C ASP A 1114 -83.58 10.43 -18.51
N ARG A 1115 -83.11 9.18 -18.60
CA ARG A 1115 -83.64 8.18 -19.53
C ARG A 1115 -83.93 6.88 -18.81
N LEU A 1116 -85.22 6.59 -18.61
CA LEU A 1116 -85.68 5.41 -17.90
C LEU A 1116 -86.33 4.44 -18.90
N TYR A 1117 -85.87 3.20 -18.88
CA TYR A 1117 -86.30 2.11 -19.75
C TYR A 1117 -86.71 0.92 -18.87
N GLY A 1118 -88.00 0.63 -18.74
CA GLY A 1118 -88.46 -0.63 -18.13
C GLY A 1118 -88.02 -1.82 -18.98
N ASP A 1119 -88.38 -1.79 -20.27
CA ASP A 1119 -88.01 -2.77 -21.32
C ASP A 1119 -88.47 -4.22 -21.06
N ASN A 1120 -89.43 -4.41 -20.12
CA ASN A 1120 -90.00 -5.71 -19.79
C ASN A 1120 -90.78 -6.35 -20.96
N ASN A 1121 -91.05 -7.65 -20.83
CA ASN A 1121 -91.82 -8.47 -21.79
C ASN A 1121 -92.80 -9.42 -21.06
N ASP A 1122 -93.08 -9.19 -19.77
CA ASP A 1122 -93.94 -10.06 -18.95
C ASP A 1122 -95.35 -9.48 -18.77
N ALA A 1123 -96.33 -10.19 -19.30
CA ALA A 1123 -97.76 -9.95 -19.18
C ALA A 1123 -98.31 -9.77 -17.75
N ALA A 1124 -97.59 -10.21 -16.72
CA ALA A 1124 -98.01 -10.17 -15.33
C ALA A 1124 -97.42 -9.01 -14.51
N ALA A 1125 -96.31 -8.44 -14.98
CA ALA A 1125 -95.49 -7.45 -14.30
C ALA A 1125 -95.65 -6.08 -14.99
N GLY A 1126 -95.23 -5.00 -14.35
CA GLY A 1126 -95.30 -3.65 -14.89
C GLY A 1126 -94.47 -2.71 -14.03
N ASP A 1127 -93.68 -1.86 -14.68
CA ASP A 1127 -92.60 -1.12 -14.03
C ASP A 1127 -93.08 0.25 -13.53
N ILE A 1128 -92.48 0.73 -12.45
CA ILE A 1128 -92.72 2.07 -11.90
C ILE A 1128 -91.62 2.98 -12.42
N LEU A 1129 -91.97 3.94 -13.28
CA LEU A 1129 -91.03 4.91 -13.84
C LEU A 1129 -91.37 6.31 -13.35
N ASN A 1130 -90.42 6.98 -12.70
CA ASN A 1130 -90.54 8.36 -12.25
C ASN A 1130 -89.35 9.18 -12.76
N GLY A 1131 -89.59 10.15 -13.65
CA GLY A 1131 -88.51 10.99 -14.17
C GLY A 1131 -87.82 11.83 -13.09
N GLY A 1132 -88.61 12.34 -12.13
CA GLY A 1132 -88.16 13.35 -11.19
C GLY A 1132 -88.44 14.74 -11.74
N ALA A 1133 -87.48 15.65 -11.65
CA ALA A 1133 -87.55 17.00 -12.20
C ALA A 1133 -86.62 17.11 -13.41
N GLY A 1134 -87.09 17.65 -14.53
CA GLY A 1134 -86.25 17.60 -15.74
C GLY A 1134 -87.01 17.78 -17.04
N ASN A 1135 -86.51 17.14 -18.10
CA ASN A 1135 -87.31 16.90 -19.30
C ASN A 1135 -87.00 15.47 -19.74
N ASP A 1136 -87.59 14.53 -19.01
CA ASP A 1136 -87.12 13.15 -18.97
C ASP A 1136 -87.69 12.30 -20.11
N PHE A 1137 -87.00 11.23 -20.45
CA PHE A 1137 -87.45 10.24 -21.41
C PHE A 1137 -87.84 8.95 -20.68
N LEU A 1138 -89.14 8.66 -20.65
CA LEU A 1138 -89.70 7.48 -19.99
C LEU A 1138 -90.21 6.50 -21.04
N ARG A 1139 -89.85 5.23 -20.86
CA ARG A 1139 -90.23 4.14 -21.75
C ARG A 1139 -90.58 2.90 -20.93
N GLY A 1140 -91.84 2.48 -20.99
CA GLY A 1140 -92.35 1.36 -20.20
C GLY A 1140 -91.84 0.04 -20.75
N GLY A 1141 -92.46 -0.43 -21.83
CA GLY A 1141 -92.10 -1.70 -22.46
C GLY A 1141 -92.67 -1.83 -23.87
N VAL A 1142 -92.48 -3.00 -24.48
CA VAL A 1142 -93.07 -3.32 -25.80
C VAL A 1142 -94.00 -4.51 -25.71
N ASN A 1143 -95.20 -4.24 -25.17
CA ASN A 1143 -96.45 -5.02 -25.30
C ASN A 1143 -96.25 -6.30 -26.12
N GLY A 1144 -95.79 -7.36 -25.43
CA GLY A 1144 -95.31 -8.58 -26.08
C GLY A 1144 -96.30 -9.14 -27.10
N ALA A 1145 -95.81 -9.85 -28.13
CA ALA A 1145 -96.58 -10.30 -29.30
C ALA A 1145 -97.77 -11.26 -29.02
N GLY A 1146 -98.10 -11.52 -27.74
CA GLY A 1146 -99.29 -12.23 -27.27
C GLY A 1146 -100.51 -11.34 -26.94
N GLY A 1147 -100.38 -10.01 -26.90
CA GLY A 1147 -101.52 -9.10 -26.66
C GLY A 1147 -102.06 -9.08 -25.23
N PHE A 1148 -101.22 -9.44 -24.26
CA PHE A 1148 -101.36 -8.97 -22.89
C PHE A 1148 -100.67 -7.62 -22.78
N ALA A 1149 -101.23 -6.72 -21.98
CA ALA A 1149 -100.71 -5.38 -21.81
C ALA A 1149 -99.96 -5.28 -20.49
N GLU A 1150 -98.74 -4.75 -20.58
CA GLU A 1150 -97.88 -4.42 -19.46
C GLU A 1150 -98.58 -3.36 -18.59
N ARG A 1151 -98.31 -3.33 -17.28
CA ARG A 1151 -99.04 -2.47 -16.32
C ARG A 1151 -98.16 -1.36 -15.76
N ASP A 1152 -97.33 -0.79 -16.63
CA ASP A 1152 -96.35 0.21 -16.24
C ASP A 1152 -97.04 1.47 -15.69
N GLN A 1153 -96.41 2.08 -14.69
CA GLN A 1153 -96.93 3.21 -13.94
C GLN A 1153 -95.90 4.36 -14.04
N PHE A 1154 -96.22 5.33 -14.88
CA PHE A 1154 -95.47 6.56 -15.04
C PHE A 1154 -95.90 7.53 -13.93
N VAL A 1155 -95.07 7.67 -12.90
CA VAL A 1155 -95.35 8.47 -11.69
C VAL A 1155 -94.74 9.85 -11.81
N PHE A 1156 -95.50 10.89 -11.45
CA PHE A 1156 -95.03 12.27 -11.47
C PHE A 1156 -95.30 12.96 -10.13
N ASN A 1157 -94.34 13.76 -9.67
CA ASN A 1157 -94.36 14.45 -8.38
C ASN A 1157 -94.43 15.98 -8.54
N ASP A 1158 -94.53 16.72 -7.42
CA ASP A 1158 -94.70 18.18 -7.37
C ASP A 1158 -93.64 19.02 -8.11
N ASP A 1159 -92.51 18.44 -8.54
CA ASP A 1159 -91.41 19.12 -9.26
C ASP A 1159 -91.15 18.58 -10.70
N TRP A 1160 -92.01 17.72 -11.26
CA TRP A 1160 -91.91 17.22 -12.66
C TRP A 1160 -91.82 18.35 -13.71
N GLY A 1161 -91.12 18.09 -14.82
CA GLY A 1161 -90.83 19.11 -15.82
C GLY A 1161 -91.56 18.90 -17.15
N ASN A 1162 -90.83 18.81 -18.28
CA ASN A 1162 -91.43 18.57 -19.59
C ASN A 1162 -91.12 17.17 -20.15
N ASP A 1163 -91.63 16.15 -19.47
CA ASP A 1163 -91.22 14.78 -19.70
C ASP A 1163 -91.96 14.13 -20.88
N ARG A 1164 -91.39 13.03 -21.37
CA ARG A 1164 -91.84 12.36 -22.58
C ARG A 1164 -91.98 10.87 -22.34
N ILE A 1165 -93.22 10.40 -22.32
CA ILE A 1165 -93.56 8.97 -22.39
C ILE A 1165 -93.57 8.55 -23.86
N PHE A 1166 -92.78 7.52 -24.20
CA PHE A 1166 -92.52 7.17 -25.60
C PHE A 1166 -93.50 6.17 -26.22
N ASP A 1167 -93.94 5.14 -25.49
CA ASP A 1167 -94.67 3.98 -26.01
C ASP A 1167 -96.00 3.63 -25.30
N PHE A 1168 -96.64 4.62 -24.66
CA PHE A 1168 -97.84 4.44 -23.83
C PHE A 1168 -99.01 3.66 -24.50
N ALA A 1169 -99.48 2.58 -23.86
CA ALA A 1169 -100.63 1.81 -24.32
C ALA A 1169 -101.97 2.28 -23.72
N ASN A 1170 -102.75 2.98 -24.56
CA ASN A 1170 -104.10 3.48 -24.26
C ASN A 1170 -105.23 2.41 -24.15
N ASN A 1171 -104.89 1.21 -23.67
CA ASN A 1171 -105.83 0.11 -23.47
C ASN A 1171 -106.33 -0.01 -22.01
N GLY A 1172 -105.85 0.86 -21.11
CA GLY A 1172 -106.22 0.88 -19.70
C GLY A 1172 -105.39 -0.02 -18.78
N ALA A 1173 -104.31 -0.65 -19.27
CA ALA A 1173 -103.35 -1.39 -18.45
C ALA A 1173 -102.33 -0.45 -17.80
N GLU A 1174 -101.56 0.27 -18.60
CA GLU A 1174 -100.60 1.30 -18.15
C GLU A 1174 -101.29 2.50 -17.49
N LYS A 1175 -100.54 3.21 -16.63
CA LYS A 1175 -101.05 4.27 -15.75
C LYS A 1175 -100.15 5.50 -15.79
N ILE A 1176 -100.76 6.67 -15.84
CA ILE A 1176 -100.12 7.97 -15.57
C ILE A 1176 -100.59 8.40 -14.17
N ASP A 1177 -99.68 8.44 -13.20
CA ASP A 1177 -99.99 8.69 -11.80
C ASP A 1177 -99.64 10.12 -11.38
N PHE A 1178 -100.65 10.84 -10.89
CA PHE A 1178 -100.57 12.20 -10.36
C PHE A 1178 -101.03 12.28 -8.88
N ASN A 1179 -101.22 11.14 -8.21
CA ASN A 1179 -101.71 11.03 -6.83
C ASN A 1179 -100.80 11.72 -5.79
N THR A 1180 -99.53 11.96 -6.12
CA THR A 1180 -98.57 12.67 -5.27
C THR A 1180 -98.55 14.19 -5.52
N ILE A 1181 -99.24 14.71 -6.54
CA ILE A 1181 -99.18 16.14 -6.92
C ILE A 1181 -100.22 16.99 -6.19
N THR A 1182 -99.74 18.00 -5.47
CA THR A 1182 -100.53 18.97 -4.70
C THR A 1182 -101.33 19.90 -5.63
N GLY A 1183 -102.59 19.53 -5.88
CA GLY A 1183 -103.54 20.36 -6.64
C GLY A 1183 -104.19 19.66 -7.83
N ILE A 1184 -103.76 18.43 -8.14
CA ILE A 1184 -104.39 17.56 -9.14
C ILE A 1184 -105.19 16.48 -8.41
N THR A 1185 -106.52 16.60 -8.39
CA THR A 1185 -107.43 15.66 -7.69
C THR A 1185 -108.34 14.88 -8.62
N GLN A 1186 -108.40 15.27 -9.89
CA GLN A 1186 -109.31 14.75 -10.90
C GLN A 1186 -108.83 15.20 -12.30
N LEU A 1187 -109.23 14.46 -13.34
CA LEU A 1187 -108.82 14.73 -14.72
C LEU A 1187 -109.17 16.14 -15.23
N SER A 1188 -110.16 16.81 -14.66
CA SER A 1188 -110.53 18.19 -15.04
C SER A 1188 -109.58 19.27 -14.53
N ASP A 1189 -108.64 18.92 -13.66
CA ASP A 1189 -107.61 19.83 -13.16
C ASP A 1189 -106.42 19.93 -14.15
N LEU A 1190 -106.40 19.04 -15.17
CA LEU A 1190 -105.40 18.98 -16.26
C LEU A 1190 -105.94 19.56 -17.57
N THR A 1191 -105.05 20.13 -18.39
CA THR A 1191 -105.33 20.52 -19.78
C THR A 1191 -104.68 19.51 -20.73
N ILE A 1192 -105.48 18.77 -21.51
CA ILE A 1192 -104.95 17.80 -22.49
C ILE A 1192 -105.23 18.30 -23.91
N THR A 1193 -104.20 18.35 -24.75
CA THR A 1193 -104.26 18.85 -26.14
C THR A 1193 -103.62 17.90 -27.14
N ASP A 1194 -104.07 17.94 -28.40
CA ASP A 1194 -103.50 17.15 -29.49
C ASP A 1194 -102.28 17.86 -30.10
N GLY A 1195 -101.15 17.15 -30.12
CA GLY A 1195 -99.97 17.49 -30.89
C GLY A 1195 -99.91 16.77 -32.24
N ALA A 1196 -98.79 16.91 -32.96
CA ALA A 1196 -98.56 16.24 -34.22
C ALA A 1196 -98.12 14.78 -34.02
N GLY A 1197 -99.05 13.89 -33.65
CA GLY A 1197 -98.78 12.47 -33.41
C GLY A 1197 -98.59 12.08 -31.93
N PHE A 1198 -99.00 12.95 -31.01
CA PHE A 1198 -98.84 12.81 -29.57
C PHE A 1198 -99.94 13.58 -28.82
N ALA A 1199 -100.19 13.23 -27.57
CA ALA A 1199 -101.00 14.00 -26.64
C ALA A 1199 -100.08 14.81 -25.74
N LEU A 1200 -100.43 16.06 -25.46
CA LEU A 1200 -99.74 16.90 -24.48
C LEU A 1200 -100.68 17.14 -23.30
N ILE A 1201 -100.32 16.57 -22.16
CA ILE A 1201 -100.93 16.82 -20.86
C ILE A 1201 -100.18 18.00 -20.24
N SER A 1202 -100.87 19.04 -19.80
CA SER A 1202 -100.27 20.23 -19.20
C SER A 1202 -100.99 20.61 -17.91
N TYR A 1203 -100.22 21.01 -16.91
CA TYR A 1203 -100.70 21.55 -15.65
C TYR A 1203 -100.13 22.96 -15.45
N HIS A 1204 -100.97 23.87 -14.94
CA HIS A 1204 -100.65 25.27 -14.72
C HIS A 1204 -101.08 25.66 -13.31
N ASP A 1205 -100.13 25.84 -12.38
CA ASP A 1205 -100.49 26.33 -11.05
C ASP A 1205 -100.89 27.82 -11.08
N ALA A 1206 -102.04 28.11 -10.48
CA ALA A 1206 -102.62 29.44 -10.40
C ALA A 1206 -101.92 30.39 -9.40
N VAL A 1207 -100.96 29.91 -8.60
CA VAL A 1207 -100.35 30.68 -7.49
C VAL A 1207 -98.85 30.92 -7.66
N GLY A 1208 -98.09 29.97 -8.23
CA GLY A 1208 -96.63 29.98 -8.36
C GLY A 1208 -96.08 30.33 -9.76
N GLY A 1209 -96.85 30.10 -10.83
CA GLY A 1209 -96.38 30.32 -12.21
C GLY A 1209 -95.43 29.24 -12.73
N TRP A 1210 -95.59 28.02 -12.25
CA TRP A 1210 -94.91 26.82 -12.73
C TRP A 1210 -95.81 26.10 -13.75
N ASP A 1211 -95.21 25.81 -14.91
CA ASP A 1211 -95.85 25.20 -16.08
C ASP A 1211 -95.11 23.88 -16.38
N ALA A 1212 -95.75 22.75 -16.10
CA ALA A 1212 -95.22 21.40 -16.35
C ALA A 1212 -96.07 20.67 -17.39
N SER A 1213 -95.46 19.77 -18.18
CA SER A 1213 -96.19 19.04 -19.22
C SER A 1213 -95.62 17.69 -19.58
N VAL A 1214 -96.47 16.66 -19.69
CA VAL A 1214 -96.07 15.36 -20.25
C VAL A 1214 -96.55 15.21 -21.67
N ARG A 1215 -95.60 14.89 -22.54
CA ARG A 1215 -95.84 14.46 -23.90
C ARG A 1215 -95.95 12.94 -23.94
N VAL A 1216 -97.11 12.45 -24.37
CA VAL A 1216 -97.38 11.02 -24.59
C VAL A 1216 -97.38 10.75 -26.10
N ASP A 1217 -96.31 10.13 -26.60
CA ASP A 1217 -96.18 9.82 -28.02
C ASP A 1217 -97.11 8.67 -28.46
N GLY A 1218 -97.52 8.68 -29.74
CA GLY A 1218 -98.34 7.61 -30.34
C GLY A 1218 -99.83 7.64 -29.98
N VAL A 1219 -100.22 8.42 -28.97
CA VAL A 1219 -101.59 8.56 -28.46
C VAL A 1219 -102.12 9.97 -28.73
N MET A 1220 -103.43 10.13 -28.95
CA MET A 1220 -104.10 11.44 -29.06
C MET A 1220 -104.92 11.73 -27.80
N ALA A 1221 -105.18 13.00 -27.49
CA ALA A 1221 -105.88 13.45 -26.28
C ALA A 1221 -107.25 12.78 -26.09
N ALA A 1222 -107.98 12.55 -27.18
CA ALA A 1222 -109.29 11.89 -27.16
C ALA A 1222 -109.25 10.36 -26.88
N GLN A 1223 -108.05 9.76 -26.82
CA GLN A 1223 -107.85 8.33 -26.52
C GLN A 1223 -107.50 8.08 -25.05
N LEU A 1224 -107.04 9.11 -24.32
CA LEU A 1224 -106.79 9.04 -22.88
C LEU A 1224 -108.11 9.11 -22.11
N GLN A 1225 -108.34 8.14 -21.23
CA GLN A 1225 -109.57 7.96 -20.45
C GLN A 1225 -109.28 8.06 -18.95
N ASN A 1226 -110.31 8.28 -18.13
CA ASN A 1226 -110.14 8.45 -16.67
C ASN A 1226 -109.58 7.19 -15.96
N ASN A 1227 -109.57 6.02 -16.61
CA ASN A 1227 -108.94 4.80 -16.10
C ASN A 1227 -107.46 4.65 -16.49
N ASP A 1228 -106.93 5.57 -17.30
CA ASP A 1228 -105.51 5.63 -17.66
C ASP A 1228 -104.72 6.50 -16.65
N PHE A 1229 -105.43 7.22 -15.77
CA PHE A 1229 -104.86 8.10 -14.76
C PHE A 1229 -105.11 7.58 -13.33
N ILE A 1230 -104.19 7.92 -12.41
CA ILE A 1230 -104.35 7.76 -10.96
C ILE A 1230 -104.33 9.15 -10.31
N PHE A 1231 -105.25 9.37 -9.35
CA PHE A 1231 -105.44 10.61 -8.59
C PHE A 1231 -105.81 10.27 -7.13
N VAL A 1232 -105.79 11.28 -6.25
CA VAL A 1232 -106.13 11.21 -4.80
C VAL A 1232 -107.58 10.84 -4.51
#